data_AF-A0A935H4H5-F1
#
_entry.id   AF-A0A935H4H5-F1
#
_cell.length_a   1.000
_cell.length_b   1.000
_cell.length_c   1.000
_cell.angle_alpha   90.00
_cell.angle_beta   90.00
_cell.angle_gamma   90.00
#
_symmetry.space_group_name_H-M   'P 1'
#
loop_
_entity.id
_entity.type
_entity.pdbx_description
1 polymer ?
#
loop_
_entity_poly.entity_id
_entity_poly.type
_entity_poly.pdbx_seq_one_letter_code
_entity_poly.pdbx_strand_id
1 'polypeptide(L)'
;MAVKPLSAGAARVAAGLVALLALATVWALSHTRPWQALDGRAFDLMTSLAAPRTAHADIVILGIDEPSFAELGQQWPFPRSLHARLLDRLKADGARAVGFDVVFAEPSTPAEDGAFADAIRHGPPVVLAALREKTESAQMALWTEVPPLQLLRDAGAVPGQVQVAPDDDFVVRRQVAAPDGFAQRLQERAGMARADAPAVAEFIAYAGPRGTFDTRSYYQALEPGLLPPGFFRDKVVLVGRAVRTDAELTGSHADMFNSPFSVADGGDRLFPGVEIQANLLANRLAGTGLRAAPTLWPVLLVGACCLLLGLAALRWHPALGAALAGAAALGMWPLAYGLFTHGVWLAPVAPMVAILAFYATQVLWGYLAQRRRALQVRRMFAQYVPPEVVQTLVERPELLRLGGEQRELTLLFTDLANFTAMSEHQTPEQTVAVLTEYFGTMTPIIHRYGGTVDKFIGDAIMAFWGAPVPDPHHAEHAVRAAIDMQAAMEVLVRALVARGLPPIAMRVGIHTGAAVVGNVGSANRFSYTAIGDAVNLAARLEGANKAFGTRILLSDATAAALPGDVGLRHLDTVVVKGKSQAVKVYTPCTDAALCAASARVVEGFYAGQWQTCKTAVDTILALQPGDAAAQRFAQRLLARRPGADGADASGPLALDKL
;
A
#
# COMPACT_ATOMS: atom_id res chain seq x y z
N MET A 1 -7.64 -22.73 0.20
CA MET A 1 -6.17 -22.93 0.39
C MET A 1 -5.66 -21.91 1.38
N ALA A 2 -5.40 -22.30 2.64
CA ALA A 2 -4.81 -21.41 3.63
C ALA A 2 -3.29 -21.37 3.41
N VAL A 3 -2.77 -20.26 2.85
CA VAL A 3 -1.33 -20.03 2.70
C VAL A 3 -0.71 -20.02 4.10
N LYS A 4 0.21 -20.97 4.38
CA LYS A 4 0.97 -21.00 5.64
C LYS A 4 1.62 -19.63 5.86
N PRO A 5 1.51 -19.04 7.07
CA PRO A 5 2.18 -17.78 7.35
C PRO A 5 3.70 -17.95 7.19
N LEU A 6 4.32 -17.00 6.48
CA LEU A 6 5.77 -16.93 6.33
C LEU A 6 6.43 -16.85 7.72
N SER A 7 7.56 -17.54 7.89
CA SER A 7 8.39 -17.37 9.09
C SER A 7 8.80 -15.90 9.26
N ALA A 8 9.08 -15.47 10.48
CA ALA A 8 9.49 -14.08 10.75
C ALA A 8 10.72 -13.66 9.91
N GLY A 9 11.62 -14.61 9.61
CA GLY A 9 12.74 -14.41 8.69
C GLY A 9 12.28 -14.20 7.24
N ALA A 10 11.42 -15.07 6.72
CA ALA A 10 10.93 -14.97 5.34
C ALA A 10 10.09 -13.70 5.10
N ALA A 11 9.36 -13.24 6.13
CA ALA A 11 8.64 -11.97 6.10
C ALA A 11 9.59 -10.76 5.96
N ARG A 12 10.72 -10.75 6.69
CA ARG A 12 11.72 -9.67 6.57
C ARG A 12 12.42 -9.68 5.21
N VAL A 13 12.72 -10.87 4.68
CA VAL A 13 13.30 -11.01 3.33
C VAL A 13 12.35 -10.47 2.27
N ALA A 14 11.05 -10.81 2.34
CA ALA A 14 10.04 -10.28 1.43
C ALA A 14 9.94 -8.74 1.49
N ALA A 15 9.96 -8.15 2.69
CA ALA A 15 9.98 -6.70 2.86
C ALA A 15 11.20 -6.05 2.19
N GLY A 16 12.39 -6.65 2.39
CA GLY A 16 13.63 -6.19 1.75
C GLY A 16 13.56 -6.26 0.23
N LEU A 17 13.01 -7.34 -0.33
CA LEU A 17 12.83 -7.49 -1.78
C LEU A 17 11.87 -6.44 -2.37
N VAL A 18 10.77 -6.13 -1.68
CA VAL A 18 9.84 -5.07 -2.11
C VAL A 18 10.51 -3.71 -2.08
N ALA A 19 11.29 -3.41 -1.03
CA ALA A 19 12.05 -2.17 -0.95
C ALA A 19 13.09 -2.06 -2.07
N LEU A 20 13.82 -3.14 -2.36
CA LEU A 20 14.78 -3.20 -3.47
C LEU A 20 14.09 -3.01 -4.83
N LEU A 21 12.92 -3.62 -5.03
CA LEU A 21 12.14 -3.44 -6.25
C LEU A 21 11.69 -1.98 -6.42
N ALA A 22 11.26 -1.32 -5.34
CA ALA A 22 10.90 0.09 -5.36
C ALA A 22 12.09 0.98 -5.73
N LEU A 23 13.26 0.73 -5.14
CA LEU A 23 14.50 1.44 -5.48
C LEU A 23 14.94 1.21 -6.93
N ALA A 24 14.88 -0.05 -7.41
CA ALA A 24 15.17 -0.38 -8.80
C ALA A 24 14.18 0.28 -9.77
N THR A 25 12.91 0.40 -9.38
CA THR A 25 11.89 1.10 -10.16
C THR A 25 12.20 2.60 -10.26
N VAL A 26 12.57 3.25 -9.15
CA VAL A 26 12.99 4.67 -9.17
C VAL A 26 14.24 4.86 -10.04
N TRP A 27 15.21 3.96 -9.94
CA TRP A 27 16.41 3.97 -10.78
C TRP A 27 16.08 3.78 -12.28
N ALA A 28 15.16 2.87 -12.63
CA ALA A 28 14.72 2.70 -14.01
C ALA A 28 14.00 3.95 -14.52
N LEU A 29 13.12 4.54 -13.71
CA LEU A 29 12.40 5.77 -14.04
C LEU A 29 13.36 6.96 -14.21
N SER A 30 14.49 7.01 -13.49
CA SER A 30 15.46 8.11 -13.63
C SER A 30 16.16 8.17 -14.98
N HIS A 31 16.06 7.12 -15.80
CA HIS A 31 16.61 7.08 -17.16
C HIS A 31 15.58 7.46 -18.23
N THR A 32 14.35 7.78 -17.84
CA THR A 32 13.28 8.16 -18.78
C THR A 32 13.34 9.65 -19.12
N ARG A 33 12.91 10.03 -20.33
CA ARG A 33 12.87 11.44 -20.78
C ARG A 33 12.08 12.38 -19.84
N PRO A 34 10.89 12.01 -19.32
CA PRO A 34 10.18 12.87 -18.38
C PRO A 34 10.96 13.14 -17.10
N TRP A 35 11.75 12.17 -16.63
CA TRP A 35 12.60 12.35 -15.46
C TRP A 35 13.77 13.29 -15.74
N GLN A 36 14.44 13.11 -16.88
CA GLN A 36 15.53 13.98 -17.31
C GLN A 36 15.06 15.44 -17.46
N ALA A 37 13.83 15.67 -17.89
CA ALA A 37 13.23 17.01 -17.92
C ALA A 37 13.06 17.63 -16.52
N LEU A 38 12.72 16.84 -15.49
CA LEU A 38 12.67 17.31 -14.10
C LEU A 38 14.07 17.66 -13.57
N ASP A 39 15.05 16.81 -13.86
CA ASP A 39 16.45 17.07 -13.51
C ASP A 39 16.98 18.34 -14.22
N GLY A 40 16.61 18.55 -15.49
CA GLY A 40 16.92 19.76 -16.25
C GLY A 40 16.34 21.02 -15.60
N ARG A 41 15.09 20.98 -15.13
CA ARG A 41 14.49 22.10 -14.38
C ARG A 41 15.19 22.36 -13.04
N ALA A 42 15.61 21.30 -12.35
CA ALA A 42 16.38 21.44 -11.12
C ALA A 42 17.76 22.08 -11.41
N PHE A 43 18.39 21.71 -12.51
CA PHE A 43 19.64 22.32 -12.99
C PHE A 43 19.45 23.80 -13.30
N ASP A 44 18.35 24.17 -13.98
CA ASP A 44 18.03 25.55 -14.34
C ASP A 44 17.84 26.42 -13.11
N LEU A 45 17.08 25.93 -12.13
CA LEU A 45 16.89 26.61 -10.86
C LEU A 45 18.24 26.83 -10.16
N MET A 46 19.07 25.79 -10.03
CA MET A 46 20.39 25.93 -9.39
C MET A 46 21.32 26.88 -10.16
N THR A 47 21.29 26.85 -11.48
CA THR A 47 22.06 27.78 -12.33
C THR A 47 21.63 29.23 -12.07
N SER A 48 20.32 29.49 -12.06
CA SER A 48 19.78 30.84 -11.83
C SER A 48 20.13 31.42 -10.45
N LEU A 49 20.25 30.54 -9.45
CA LEU A 49 20.58 30.90 -8.07
C LEU A 49 22.09 31.03 -7.84
N ALA A 50 22.89 30.15 -8.46
CA ALA A 50 24.33 30.06 -8.22
C ALA A 50 25.19 30.92 -9.17
N ALA A 51 24.63 31.38 -10.30
CA ALA A 51 25.38 32.16 -11.27
C ALA A 51 25.95 33.45 -10.62
N PRO A 52 27.25 33.76 -10.81
CA PRO A 52 27.88 34.95 -10.22
C PRO A 52 27.27 36.29 -10.63
N ARG A 53 26.60 36.33 -11.80
CA ARG A 53 26.07 37.52 -12.47
C ARG A 53 27.15 38.54 -12.86
N THR A 54 28.40 38.09 -12.94
CA THR A 54 29.56 38.89 -13.35
C THR A 54 30.47 38.06 -14.24
N ALA A 55 30.84 38.61 -15.40
CA ALA A 55 31.92 38.07 -16.22
C ALA A 55 33.25 38.70 -15.77
N HIS A 56 33.98 38.03 -14.88
CA HIS A 56 35.34 38.46 -14.47
C HIS A 56 36.43 38.06 -15.50
N ALA A 57 36.03 37.71 -16.72
CA ALA A 57 36.94 37.27 -17.76
C ALA A 57 37.25 38.43 -18.73
N ASP A 58 38.49 38.50 -19.21
CA ASP A 58 38.94 39.44 -20.24
C ASP A 58 38.38 39.05 -21.63
N ILE A 59 37.06 38.87 -21.71
CA ILE A 59 36.31 38.49 -22.91
C ILE A 59 35.38 39.64 -23.26
N VAL A 60 35.41 40.09 -24.51
CA VAL A 60 34.48 41.07 -25.06
C VAL A 60 33.77 40.46 -26.25
N ILE A 61 32.46 40.68 -26.33
CA ILE A 61 31.65 40.28 -27.47
C ILE A 61 31.44 41.51 -28.36
N LEU A 62 31.74 41.36 -29.65
CA LEU A 62 31.35 42.27 -30.71
C LEU A 62 30.14 41.68 -31.44
N GLY A 63 28.97 42.21 -31.11
CA GLY A 63 27.69 41.80 -31.67
C GLY A 63 27.48 42.35 -33.07
N ILE A 64 27.29 41.46 -34.04
CA ILE A 64 26.70 41.81 -35.34
C ILE A 64 25.20 41.92 -35.10
N ASP A 65 24.74 43.17 -34.96
CA ASP A 65 23.42 43.56 -34.49
C ASP A 65 22.81 44.68 -35.35
N GLU A 66 21.56 45.04 -35.07
CA GLU A 66 20.82 46.07 -35.81
C GLU A 66 21.54 47.43 -35.86
N PRO A 67 22.09 47.97 -34.75
CA PRO A 67 22.92 49.18 -34.81
C PRO A 67 24.07 49.04 -35.81
N SER A 68 24.71 47.87 -35.89
CA SER A 68 25.80 47.65 -36.83
C SER A 68 25.33 47.65 -38.29
N PHE A 69 24.15 47.11 -38.59
CA PHE A 69 23.57 47.18 -39.94
C PHE A 69 23.23 48.63 -40.32
N ALA A 70 22.59 49.36 -39.41
CA ALA A 70 22.15 50.72 -39.61
C ALA A 70 23.31 51.71 -39.82
N GLU A 71 24.31 51.69 -38.93
CA GLU A 71 25.42 52.66 -38.94
C GLU A 71 26.42 52.38 -40.07
N LEU A 72 26.67 51.10 -40.38
CA LEU A 72 27.58 50.74 -41.47
C LEU A 72 26.92 50.83 -42.85
N GLY A 73 25.58 50.91 -42.91
CA GLY A 73 24.83 50.89 -44.17
C GLY A 73 25.04 49.60 -44.96
N GLN A 74 25.20 48.46 -44.27
CA GLN A 74 25.50 47.17 -44.86
C GLN A 74 24.46 46.12 -44.45
N GLN A 75 24.28 45.11 -45.29
CA GLN A 75 23.48 43.92 -44.96
C GLN A 75 24.38 42.73 -44.67
N TRP A 76 23.83 41.70 -44.02
CA TRP A 76 24.53 40.43 -43.84
C TRP A 76 24.54 39.63 -45.16
N PRO A 77 25.65 38.97 -45.55
CA PRO A 77 26.96 38.94 -44.90
C PRO A 77 27.77 40.22 -45.11
N PHE A 78 28.47 40.66 -44.06
CA PHE A 78 29.37 41.81 -44.17
C PHE A 78 30.55 41.55 -45.11
N PRO A 79 31.01 42.57 -45.87
CA PRO A 79 32.23 42.48 -46.67
C PRO A 79 33.44 42.05 -45.83
N ARG A 80 34.30 41.22 -46.42
CA ARG A 80 35.54 40.72 -45.82
C ARG A 80 36.51 41.85 -45.48
N SER A 81 36.49 42.94 -46.25
CA SER A 81 37.24 44.16 -45.98
C SER A 81 36.85 44.83 -44.66
N LEU A 82 35.59 44.68 -44.19
CA LEU A 82 35.20 45.14 -42.85
C LEU A 82 35.79 44.26 -41.74
N HIS A 83 35.86 42.94 -41.95
CA HIS A 83 36.52 42.04 -41.02
C HIS A 83 38.04 42.26 -41.00
N ALA A 84 38.65 42.57 -42.14
CA ALA A 84 40.06 42.96 -42.24
C ALA A 84 40.35 44.23 -41.43
N ARG A 85 39.58 45.30 -41.65
CA ARG A 85 39.68 46.55 -40.87
C ARG A 85 39.49 46.34 -39.37
N LEU A 86 38.56 45.44 -38.99
CA LEU A 86 38.37 45.08 -37.59
C LEU A 86 39.64 44.43 -37.02
N LEU A 87 40.23 43.46 -37.72
CA LEU A 87 41.46 42.80 -37.27
C LEU A 87 42.62 43.79 -37.12
N ASP A 88 42.78 44.73 -38.06
CA ASP A 88 43.80 45.78 -37.96
C ASP A 88 43.61 46.65 -36.72
N ARG A 89 42.36 47.04 -36.44
CA ARG A 89 42.01 47.82 -35.25
C ARG A 89 42.27 47.04 -33.95
N LEU A 90 41.85 45.78 -33.89
CA LEU A 90 42.06 44.91 -32.74
C LEU A 90 43.54 44.63 -32.49
N LYS A 91 44.34 44.50 -33.56
CA LYS A 91 45.80 44.42 -33.48
C LYS A 91 46.40 45.69 -32.86
N ALA A 92 45.98 46.86 -33.36
CA ALA A 92 46.49 48.15 -32.90
C ALA A 92 46.21 48.40 -31.41
N ASP A 93 45.06 47.94 -30.90
CA ASP A 93 44.71 48.02 -29.48
C ASP A 93 45.37 46.92 -28.61
N GLY A 94 45.93 45.88 -29.22
CA GLY A 94 46.62 44.79 -28.51
C GLY A 94 45.70 43.67 -28.01
N ALA A 95 44.68 43.28 -28.80
CA ALA A 95 43.85 42.11 -28.51
C ALA A 95 44.69 40.81 -28.52
N ARG A 96 44.41 39.90 -27.58
CA ARG A 96 45.15 38.62 -27.45
C ARG A 96 44.82 37.61 -28.53
N ALA A 97 43.55 37.50 -28.86
CA ALA A 97 43.03 36.64 -29.92
C ALA A 97 41.63 37.09 -30.33
N VAL A 98 41.22 36.71 -31.53
CA VAL A 98 39.91 37.02 -32.09
C VAL A 98 39.24 35.73 -32.55
N GLY A 99 38.06 35.45 -32.01
CA GLY A 99 37.21 34.35 -32.45
C GLY A 99 36.05 34.89 -33.26
N PHE A 100 35.88 34.43 -34.49
CA PHE A 100 34.67 34.69 -35.26
C PHE A 100 33.73 33.49 -35.14
N ASP A 101 32.62 33.68 -34.43
CA ASP A 101 31.45 32.79 -34.44
C ASP A 101 30.61 33.05 -35.70
N VAL A 102 31.30 32.95 -36.84
CA VAL A 102 30.79 33.17 -38.19
C VAL A 102 31.51 32.21 -39.12
N VAL A 103 30.74 31.52 -39.95
CA VAL A 103 31.26 30.49 -40.85
C VAL A 103 31.66 31.13 -42.17
N PHE A 104 32.91 30.93 -42.55
CA PHE A 104 33.50 31.50 -43.75
C PHE A 104 33.94 30.41 -44.71
N ALA A 105 33.02 29.52 -45.08
CA ALA A 105 33.31 28.35 -45.92
C ALA A 105 33.21 28.66 -47.43
N GLU A 106 32.38 29.63 -47.82
CA GLU A 106 32.16 30.00 -49.22
C GLU A 106 33.01 31.20 -49.63
N PRO A 107 33.57 31.19 -50.86
CA PRO A 107 34.37 32.30 -51.39
C PRO A 107 33.49 33.54 -51.62
N SER A 108 34.05 34.72 -51.33
CA SER A 108 33.49 36.01 -51.74
C SER A 108 34.13 36.44 -53.07
N THR A 109 34.61 37.67 -53.19
CA THR A 109 35.48 38.08 -54.31
C THR A 109 36.96 37.87 -53.94
N PRO A 110 37.85 37.59 -54.90
CA PRO A 110 39.28 37.42 -54.62
C PRO A 110 39.93 38.59 -53.90
N ALA A 111 39.49 39.83 -54.16
CA ALA A 111 39.98 41.03 -53.49
C ALA A 111 39.54 41.08 -52.01
N GLU A 112 38.29 40.74 -51.74
CA GLU A 112 37.71 40.71 -50.39
C GLU A 112 38.33 39.58 -49.54
N ASP A 113 38.37 38.35 -50.07
CA ASP A 113 38.98 37.21 -49.36
C ASP A 113 40.50 37.41 -49.17
N GLY A 114 41.18 38.02 -50.15
CA GLY A 114 42.58 38.40 -50.05
C GLY A 114 42.85 39.43 -48.96
N ALA A 115 42.04 40.49 -48.87
CA ALA A 115 42.16 41.51 -47.83
C ALA A 115 42.00 40.89 -46.42
N PHE A 116 41.05 39.97 -46.25
CA PHE A 116 40.85 39.31 -44.96
C PHE A 116 41.96 38.30 -44.64
N ALA A 117 42.45 37.55 -45.63
CA ALA A 117 43.60 36.67 -45.47
C ALA A 117 44.86 37.46 -45.06
N ASP A 118 45.11 38.62 -45.68
CA ASP A 118 46.26 39.47 -45.34
C ASP A 118 46.15 40.05 -43.92
N ALA A 119 44.94 40.45 -43.51
CA ALA A 119 44.67 40.89 -42.15
C ALA A 119 44.82 39.76 -41.12
N ILE A 120 44.43 38.52 -41.44
CA ILE A 120 44.67 37.35 -40.58
C ILE A 120 46.17 37.09 -40.42
N ARG A 121 46.95 37.17 -41.50
CA ARG A 121 48.40 36.88 -41.49
C ARG A 121 49.17 37.84 -40.59
N HIS A 122 48.78 39.10 -40.58
CA HIS A 122 49.47 40.14 -39.82
C HIS A 122 48.75 40.54 -38.53
N GLY A 123 47.50 40.12 -38.34
CA GLY A 123 46.63 40.48 -37.23
C GLY A 123 46.88 39.70 -35.93
N PRO A 124 46.00 39.83 -34.94
CA PRO A 124 46.00 38.97 -33.77
C PRO A 124 45.70 37.51 -34.18
N PRO A 125 46.04 36.51 -33.34
CA PRO A 125 45.65 35.12 -33.56
C PRO A 125 44.14 34.96 -33.81
N VAL A 126 43.76 34.36 -34.93
CA VAL A 126 42.35 34.20 -35.33
C VAL A 126 41.88 32.75 -35.23
N VAL A 127 40.69 32.56 -34.67
CA VAL A 127 39.91 31.31 -34.73
C VAL A 127 38.61 31.58 -35.49
N LEU A 128 38.29 30.74 -36.47
CA LEU A 128 37.08 30.86 -37.27
C LEU A 128 36.15 29.67 -36.97
N ALA A 129 34.85 29.94 -36.90
CA ALA A 129 33.84 28.89 -36.70
C ALA A 129 33.89 27.84 -37.82
N ALA A 130 33.85 26.57 -37.40
CA ALA A 130 33.61 25.41 -38.23
C ALA A 130 32.30 24.75 -37.78
N LEU A 131 31.46 24.37 -38.74
CA LEU A 131 30.20 23.67 -38.46
C LEU A 131 30.35 22.17 -38.71
N ARG A 132 29.54 21.38 -38.01
CA ARG A 132 29.29 19.98 -38.37
C ARG A 132 27.87 19.83 -38.85
N GLU A 133 27.73 19.53 -40.13
CA GLU A 133 26.44 19.24 -40.74
C GLU A 133 26.17 17.75 -40.69
N LYS A 134 24.95 17.38 -40.30
CA LYS A 134 24.47 16.01 -40.36
C LYS A 134 23.76 15.80 -41.68
N THR A 135 24.39 15.10 -42.61
CA THR A 135 23.72 14.66 -43.84
C THR A 135 23.08 13.30 -43.57
N GLU A 136 21.75 13.28 -43.45
CA GLU A 136 20.99 12.03 -43.36
C GLU A 136 20.74 11.47 -44.75
N SER A 137 21.32 10.31 -45.05
CA SER A 137 20.97 9.49 -46.20
C SER A 137 20.06 8.35 -45.76
N ALA A 138 19.39 7.69 -46.72
CA ALA A 138 18.46 6.58 -46.44
C ALA A 138 19.06 5.39 -45.65
N GLN A 139 20.39 5.31 -45.52
CA GLN A 139 21.10 4.19 -44.91
C GLN A 139 22.08 4.61 -43.79
N MET A 140 22.51 5.88 -43.74
CA MET A 140 23.42 6.37 -42.71
C MET A 140 23.30 7.89 -42.49
N ALA A 141 23.58 8.32 -41.27
CA ALA A 141 23.86 9.72 -40.96
C ALA A 141 25.37 9.96 -41.02
N LEU A 142 25.83 10.81 -41.93
CA LEU A 142 27.23 11.24 -42.01
C LEU A 142 27.35 12.64 -41.40
N TRP A 143 28.30 12.80 -40.47
CA TRP A 143 28.67 14.12 -39.94
C TRP A 143 29.82 14.68 -40.77
N THR A 144 29.54 15.68 -41.58
CA THR A 144 30.55 16.36 -42.41
C THR A 144 30.93 17.66 -41.74
N GLU A 145 32.22 17.86 -41.50
CA GLU A 145 32.72 19.16 -41.04
C GLU A 145 32.83 20.12 -42.23
N VAL A 146 32.28 21.31 -42.06
CA VAL A 146 32.35 22.42 -43.03
C VAL A 146 33.36 23.42 -42.48
N PRO A 147 34.65 23.31 -42.87
CA PRO A 147 35.68 24.18 -42.35
C PRO A 147 35.68 25.52 -43.13
N PRO A 148 36.38 26.55 -42.62
CA PRO A 148 36.53 27.83 -43.32
C PRO A 148 37.19 27.70 -44.71
N LEU A 149 37.29 28.77 -45.48
CA LEU A 149 38.04 28.78 -46.74
C LEU A 149 39.50 28.35 -46.50
N GLN A 150 40.03 27.52 -47.41
CA GLN A 150 41.43 27.08 -47.36
C GLN A 150 42.39 28.27 -47.34
N LEU A 151 42.11 29.31 -48.15
CA LEU A 151 42.91 30.54 -48.19
C LEU A 151 43.07 31.20 -46.80
N LEU A 152 42.00 31.25 -46.01
CA LEU A 152 42.03 31.86 -44.68
C LEU A 152 42.79 30.98 -43.67
N ARG A 153 42.70 29.65 -43.82
CA ARG A 153 43.52 28.71 -43.03
C ARG A 153 45.00 28.86 -43.33
N ASP A 154 45.35 28.92 -44.61
CA ASP A 154 46.74 29.09 -45.07
C ASP A 154 47.32 30.43 -44.60
N ALA A 155 46.48 31.44 -44.38
CA ALA A 155 46.86 32.71 -43.78
C ALA A 155 47.10 32.66 -42.26
N GLY A 156 46.74 31.55 -41.58
CA GLY A 156 46.99 31.33 -40.15
C GLY A 156 45.75 31.28 -39.26
N ALA A 157 44.54 31.31 -39.84
CA ALA A 157 43.30 31.10 -39.09
C ALA A 157 43.12 29.61 -38.72
N VAL A 158 42.74 29.37 -37.47
CA VAL A 158 42.49 28.01 -36.98
C VAL A 158 40.98 27.73 -36.98
N PRO A 159 40.50 26.62 -37.58
CA PRO A 159 39.10 26.24 -37.45
C PRO A 159 38.78 25.79 -36.03
N GLY A 160 37.63 26.20 -35.51
CA GLY A 160 37.11 25.79 -34.21
C GLY A 160 35.64 25.43 -34.27
N GLN A 161 35.27 24.26 -33.75
CA GLN A 161 33.89 23.77 -33.79
C GLN A 161 32.98 24.56 -32.83
N VAL A 162 31.94 25.20 -33.36
CA VAL A 162 30.98 26.03 -32.58
C VAL A 162 29.69 25.30 -32.22
N GLN A 163 29.63 23.99 -32.46
CA GLN A 163 28.40 23.22 -32.28
C GLN A 163 27.86 23.32 -30.84
N VAL A 164 26.60 23.73 -30.74
CA VAL A 164 25.81 23.69 -29.51
C VAL A 164 24.80 22.55 -29.64
N ALA A 165 24.62 21.77 -28.57
CA ALA A 165 23.65 20.68 -28.51
C ALA A 165 22.64 20.97 -27.39
N PRO A 166 21.45 21.50 -27.72
CA PRO A 166 20.38 21.63 -26.76
C PRO A 166 19.89 20.26 -26.26
N ASP A 167 19.40 20.22 -25.02
CA ASP A 167 18.68 19.06 -24.49
C ASP A 167 17.30 18.90 -25.19
N ASP A 168 16.56 17.82 -24.87
CA ASP A 168 15.23 17.52 -25.45
C ASP A 168 14.21 18.67 -25.27
N ASP A 169 14.40 19.56 -24.30
CA ASP A 169 13.59 20.75 -24.04
C ASP A 169 14.14 22.03 -24.68
N PHE A 170 15.09 21.88 -25.61
CA PHE A 170 15.77 22.93 -26.36
C PHE A 170 16.64 23.88 -25.52
N VAL A 171 16.87 23.57 -24.23
CA VAL A 171 17.75 24.36 -23.37
C VAL A 171 19.17 23.84 -23.48
N VAL A 172 20.12 24.76 -23.59
CA VAL A 172 21.55 24.43 -23.65
C VAL A 172 22.10 24.35 -22.23
N ARG A 173 22.41 23.14 -21.76
CA ARG A 173 23.03 22.91 -20.45
C ARG A 173 24.42 22.28 -20.54
N ARG A 174 24.66 21.54 -21.61
CA ARG A 174 25.82 20.67 -21.80
C ARG A 174 26.80 21.26 -22.80
N GLN A 175 28.08 20.94 -22.59
CA GLN A 175 29.13 21.22 -23.57
C GLN A 175 29.23 20.05 -24.54
N VAL A 176 29.41 20.34 -25.82
CA VAL A 176 29.76 19.30 -26.80
C VAL A 176 31.25 18.99 -26.64
N ALA A 177 31.57 17.76 -26.23
CA ALA A 177 32.96 17.32 -26.15
C ALA A 177 33.55 17.18 -27.56
N ALA A 178 34.22 18.23 -28.02
CA ALA A 178 34.93 18.27 -29.30
C ALA A 178 36.42 18.54 -29.05
N PRO A 179 37.34 17.69 -29.55
CA PRO A 179 38.79 17.90 -29.39
C PRO A 179 39.28 19.21 -30.02
N ASP A 180 38.53 19.75 -30.97
CA ASP A 180 38.81 20.99 -31.71
C ASP A 180 37.74 22.07 -31.48
N GLY A 181 37.15 22.11 -30.27
CA GLY A 181 36.11 23.07 -29.91
C GLY A 181 36.58 24.54 -30.03
N PHE A 182 35.70 25.41 -30.48
CA PHE A 182 36.00 26.83 -30.73
C PHE A 182 36.59 27.56 -29.52
N ALA A 183 35.96 27.45 -28.35
CA ALA A 183 36.46 28.03 -27.11
C ALA A 183 37.84 27.49 -26.69
N GLN A 184 38.12 26.20 -26.95
CA GLN A 184 39.42 25.59 -26.67
C GLN A 184 40.50 26.15 -27.60
N ARG A 185 40.26 26.15 -28.91
CA ARG A 185 41.19 26.71 -29.90
C ARG A 185 41.49 28.18 -29.62
N LEU A 186 40.49 28.93 -29.20
CA LEU A 186 40.64 30.35 -28.89
C LEU A 186 41.49 30.57 -27.63
N GLN A 187 41.31 29.77 -26.59
CA GLN A 187 42.18 29.77 -25.40
C GLN A 187 43.64 29.44 -25.76
N GLU A 188 43.86 28.41 -26.58
CA GLU A 188 45.19 28.00 -27.06
C GLU A 188 45.86 29.13 -27.84
N ARG A 189 45.14 29.74 -28.78
CA ARG A 189 45.65 30.83 -29.63
C ARG A 189 45.87 32.14 -28.89
N ALA A 190 45.10 32.41 -27.83
CA ALA A 190 45.31 33.54 -26.93
C ALA A 190 46.54 33.37 -26.01
N GLY A 191 47.19 32.20 -25.99
CA GLY A 191 48.29 31.89 -25.08
C GLY A 191 47.83 31.78 -23.62
N MET A 192 46.56 31.45 -23.39
CA MET A 192 45.93 31.37 -22.06
C MET A 192 45.60 29.92 -21.67
N ALA A 193 46.27 28.95 -22.28
CA ALA A 193 46.11 27.54 -21.95
C ALA A 193 46.66 27.25 -20.54
N ARG A 194 45.85 26.57 -19.71
CA ARG A 194 46.28 26.08 -18.39
C ARG A 194 46.83 24.66 -18.52
N ALA A 195 48.03 24.43 -18.01
CA ALA A 195 48.66 23.10 -17.99
C ALA A 195 47.87 22.07 -17.16
N ASP A 196 47.14 22.53 -16.13
CA ASP A 196 46.41 21.69 -15.16
C ASP A 196 44.88 21.76 -15.30
N ALA A 197 44.35 22.14 -16.47
CA ALA A 197 42.90 22.26 -16.64
C ALA A 197 42.23 20.88 -16.43
N PRO A 198 41.28 20.73 -15.49
CA PRO A 198 40.61 19.46 -15.23
C PRO A 198 39.88 18.95 -16.48
N ALA A 199 39.70 17.62 -16.54
CA ALA A 199 38.99 16.92 -17.60
C ALA A 199 37.65 17.60 -17.92
N VAL A 200 37.38 17.73 -19.23
CA VAL A 200 36.26 18.44 -19.87
C VAL A 200 35.00 18.48 -19.00
N ALA A 201 34.61 19.69 -18.58
CA ALA A 201 33.34 19.90 -17.90
C ALA A 201 32.19 19.48 -18.80
N GLU A 202 31.28 18.65 -18.29
CA GLU A 202 30.13 18.15 -19.04
C GLU A 202 29.05 19.23 -19.20
N PHE A 203 28.90 20.08 -18.19
CA PHE A 203 27.87 21.11 -18.12
C PHE A 203 28.48 22.52 -18.13
N ILE A 204 27.72 23.47 -18.66
CA ILE A 204 28.08 24.88 -18.70
C ILE A 204 27.81 25.50 -17.34
N ALA A 205 28.84 25.99 -16.67
CA ALA A 205 28.67 26.94 -15.58
C ALA A 205 28.43 28.31 -16.20
N TYR A 206 27.18 28.80 -16.18
CA TYR A 206 26.85 30.10 -16.75
C TYR A 206 27.31 31.23 -15.83
N ALA A 207 27.92 32.26 -16.40
CA ALA A 207 28.33 33.45 -15.67
C ALA A 207 27.12 34.26 -15.14
N GLY A 208 25.99 34.21 -15.84
CA GLY A 208 24.78 34.95 -15.51
C GLY A 208 23.76 34.96 -16.65
N PRO A 209 22.65 35.70 -16.50
CA PRO A 209 21.66 35.90 -17.55
C PRO A 209 22.26 36.63 -18.78
N ARG A 210 21.48 36.72 -19.86
CA ARG A 210 21.90 37.36 -21.12
C ARG A 210 22.47 38.77 -20.86
N GLY A 211 23.58 39.09 -21.52
CA GLY A 211 24.26 40.37 -21.37
C GLY A 211 25.20 40.45 -20.16
N THR A 212 25.57 39.31 -19.57
CA THR A 212 26.56 39.27 -18.48
C THR A 212 27.97 39.62 -18.96
N PHE A 213 28.29 39.30 -20.22
CA PHE A 213 29.56 39.67 -20.87
C PHE A 213 29.50 41.08 -21.47
N ASP A 214 30.61 41.82 -21.40
CA ASP A 214 30.71 43.15 -22.03
C ASP A 214 30.55 43.02 -23.54
N THR A 215 29.38 43.45 -24.01
CA THR A 215 28.96 43.31 -25.41
C THR A 215 28.87 44.69 -26.03
N ARG A 216 29.60 44.89 -27.13
CA ARG A 216 29.59 46.10 -27.94
C ARG A 216 29.11 45.77 -29.33
N SER A 217 28.47 46.72 -29.99
CA SER A 217 28.05 46.52 -31.38
C SER A 217 29.28 46.53 -32.29
N TYR A 218 29.27 45.73 -33.36
CA TYR A 218 30.38 45.56 -34.29
C TYR A 218 30.90 46.89 -34.86
N TYR A 219 29.99 47.80 -35.22
CA TYR A 219 30.36 49.12 -35.77
C TYR A 219 31.17 49.98 -34.77
N GLN A 220 30.91 49.87 -33.46
CA GLN A 220 31.61 50.62 -32.42
C GLN A 220 33.10 50.28 -32.36
N ALA A 221 33.46 49.06 -32.77
CA ALA A 221 34.86 48.66 -32.87
C ALA A 221 35.55 49.30 -34.08
N LEU A 222 34.83 49.56 -35.19
CA LEU A 222 35.38 50.10 -36.43
C LEU A 222 35.50 51.62 -36.44
N GLU A 223 34.59 52.31 -35.76
CA GLU A 223 34.56 53.77 -35.75
C GLU A 223 35.46 54.37 -34.66
N PRO A 224 36.41 55.26 -35.03
CA PRO A 224 37.26 55.92 -34.05
C PRO A 224 36.47 56.74 -33.03
N GLY A 225 36.81 56.62 -31.75
CA GLY A 225 36.27 57.47 -30.68
C GLY A 225 35.00 56.98 -30.00
N LEU A 226 34.35 55.91 -30.48
CA LEU A 226 33.18 55.32 -29.82
C LEU A 226 33.52 54.41 -28.63
N LEU A 227 34.74 53.88 -28.59
CA LEU A 227 35.26 53.07 -27.49
C LEU A 227 36.50 53.75 -26.87
N PRO A 228 36.75 53.57 -25.56
CA PRO A 228 37.94 54.10 -24.90
C PRO A 228 39.25 53.62 -25.57
N PRO A 229 40.33 54.43 -25.56
CA PRO A 229 41.63 54.00 -26.08
C PRO A 229 42.13 52.73 -25.39
N GLY A 230 42.60 51.75 -26.18
CA GLY A 230 43.08 50.48 -25.64
C GLY A 230 41.99 49.57 -25.07
N PHE A 231 40.73 49.78 -25.44
CA PHE A 231 39.59 49.00 -24.91
C PHE A 231 39.74 47.48 -25.08
N PHE A 232 40.37 47.03 -26.17
CA PHE A 232 40.60 45.61 -26.48
C PHE A 232 41.94 45.06 -25.97
N ARG A 233 42.74 45.89 -25.31
CA ARG A 233 44.07 45.51 -24.85
C ARG A 233 44.00 44.31 -23.90
N ASP A 234 44.80 43.30 -24.18
CA ASP A 234 44.89 42.06 -23.39
C ASP A 234 43.60 41.23 -23.34
N LYS A 235 42.57 41.58 -24.12
CA LYS A 235 41.29 40.86 -24.14
C LYS A 235 41.20 39.86 -25.30
N VAL A 236 40.40 38.82 -25.10
CA VAL A 236 39.92 37.93 -26.16
C VAL A 236 38.63 38.50 -26.73
N VAL A 237 38.57 38.69 -28.04
CA VAL A 237 37.41 39.29 -28.71
C VAL A 237 36.63 38.23 -29.45
N LEU A 238 35.34 38.12 -29.15
CA LEU A 238 34.40 37.22 -29.82
C LEU A 238 33.51 38.03 -30.75
N VAL A 239 33.41 37.64 -32.01
CA VAL A 239 32.60 38.31 -33.02
C VAL A 239 31.51 37.35 -33.46
N GLY A 240 30.24 37.72 -33.34
CA GLY A 240 29.14 36.84 -33.74
C GLY A 240 27.81 37.58 -33.79
N ARG A 241 26.76 36.89 -34.26
CA ARG A 241 25.41 37.48 -34.35
C ARG A 241 24.86 37.71 -32.93
N ALA A 242 24.39 38.91 -32.66
CA ALA A 242 23.81 39.30 -31.36
C ALA A 242 22.42 39.94 -31.55
N VAL A 243 21.51 39.15 -32.14
CA VAL A 243 20.13 39.51 -32.50
C VAL A 243 19.30 39.82 -31.23
N ARG A 244 18.62 40.97 -31.17
CA ARG A 244 17.93 41.43 -29.95
C ARG A 244 16.41 41.42 -30.04
N THR A 245 15.79 41.38 -31.22
CA THR A 245 14.32 41.53 -31.36
C THR A 245 13.64 40.42 -32.18
N ASP A 246 12.36 40.12 -31.87
CA ASP A 246 11.56 39.08 -32.53
C ASP A 246 11.28 39.37 -34.02
N ALA A 247 11.33 40.64 -34.44
CA ALA A 247 11.15 41.04 -35.84
C ALA A 247 12.30 40.55 -36.75
N GLU A 248 13.44 40.14 -36.17
CA GLU A 248 14.64 39.65 -36.85
C GLU A 248 14.62 38.13 -37.15
N LEU A 249 13.58 37.39 -36.71
CA LEU A 249 13.44 35.93 -36.86
C LEU A 249 12.88 35.47 -38.23
N THR A 250 12.33 36.39 -39.03
CA THR A 250 11.50 36.04 -40.20
C THR A 250 12.27 35.75 -41.49
N GLY A 251 13.59 35.98 -41.55
CA GLY A 251 14.34 35.88 -42.82
C GLY A 251 15.55 34.93 -42.86
N SER A 252 16.17 34.59 -41.73
CA SER A 252 17.33 33.69 -41.68
C SER A 252 17.49 33.12 -40.28
N HIS A 253 17.87 31.84 -40.16
CA HIS A 253 18.05 31.13 -38.88
C HIS A 253 18.83 32.01 -37.88
N ALA A 254 18.14 32.57 -36.89
CA ALA A 254 18.77 33.35 -35.84
C ALA A 254 19.60 32.40 -34.97
N ASP A 255 20.88 32.73 -34.74
CA ASP A 255 21.80 31.95 -33.91
C ASP A 255 21.51 32.20 -32.42
N MET A 256 20.32 31.75 -31.99
CA MET A 256 19.73 32.02 -30.68
C MET A 256 19.23 30.72 -30.04
N PHE A 257 19.51 30.50 -28.76
CA PHE A 257 19.22 29.24 -28.07
C PHE A 257 18.57 29.46 -26.70
N ASN A 258 17.79 28.49 -26.20
CA ASN A 258 17.24 28.61 -24.85
C ASN A 258 18.34 28.40 -23.79
N SER A 259 18.31 29.22 -22.74
CA SER A 259 19.23 29.10 -21.60
C SER A 259 18.53 28.68 -20.30
N PRO A 260 19.31 28.23 -19.30
CA PRO A 260 18.82 27.90 -17.96
C PRO A 260 18.14 29.05 -17.20
N PHE A 261 18.20 30.30 -17.66
CA PHE A 261 17.65 31.47 -16.96
C PHE A 261 16.16 31.74 -17.22
N SER A 262 15.51 30.91 -18.06
CA SER A 262 14.11 31.10 -18.46
C SER A 262 13.07 31.00 -17.33
N VAL A 263 13.42 30.36 -16.20
CA VAL A 263 12.48 30.00 -15.12
C VAL A 263 12.40 31.03 -13.98
N ALA A 264 13.48 31.78 -13.72
CA ALA A 264 13.61 32.57 -12.49
C ALA A 264 13.38 34.09 -12.66
N ASP A 265 13.86 34.70 -13.75
CA ASP A 265 13.97 36.16 -13.84
C ASP A 265 13.02 36.83 -14.85
N GLY A 266 12.06 36.08 -15.43
CA GLY A 266 11.12 36.63 -16.43
C GLY A 266 11.80 37.22 -17.68
N GLY A 267 13.10 36.96 -17.87
CA GLY A 267 13.95 37.54 -18.90
C GLY A 267 14.06 36.68 -20.16
N ASP A 268 14.55 37.32 -21.23
CA ASP A 268 14.73 36.75 -22.57
C ASP A 268 15.22 35.29 -22.52
N ARG A 269 14.38 34.39 -23.01
CA ARG A 269 14.68 32.95 -23.07
C ARG A 269 15.89 32.65 -23.95
N LEU A 270 16.17 33.55 -24.90
CA LEU A 270 17.08 33.33 -26.01
C LEU A 270 18.45 33.97 -25.75
N PHE A 271 19.50 33.16 -25.81
CA PHE A 271 20.90 33.56 -25.76
C PHE A 271 21.51 33.52 -27.16
N PRO A 272 22.28 34.54 -27.58
CA PRO A 272 23.11 34.46 -28.78
C PRO A 272 24.13 33.31 -28.68
N GLY A 273 24.36 32.60 -29.78
CA GLY A 273 25.37 31.53 -29.86
C GLY A 273 26.76 32.00 -29.41
N VAL A 274 27.15 33.21 -29.81
CA VAL A 274 28.41 33.86 -29.41
C VAL A 274 28.54 34.05 -27.88
N GLU A 275 27.43 34.27 -27.18
CA GLU A 275 27.43 34.39 -25.71
C GLU A 275 27.53 33.01 -25.02
N ILE A 276 27.01 31.95 -25.66
CA ILE A 276 27.28 30.57 -25.21
C ILE A 276 28.77 30.25 -25.39
N GLN A 277 29.37 30.62 -26.53
CA GLN A 277 30.81 30.46 -26.74
C GLN A 277 31.64 31.26 -25.71
N ALA A 278 31.18 32.45 -25.31
CA ALA A 278 31.79 33.24 -24.25
C ALA A 278 31.75 32.54 -22.89
N ASN A 279 30.61 31.93 -22.52
CA ASN A 279 30.50 31.11 -21.30
C ASN A 279 31.43 29.89 -21.35
N LEU A 280 31.53 29.20 -22.48
CA LEU A 280 32.44 28.07 -22.67
C LEU A 280 33.90 28.50 -22.52
N LEU A 281 34.29 29.62 -23.15
CA LEU A 281 35.64 30.17 -23.00
C LEU A 281 35.92 30.60 -21.55
N ALA A 282 34.99 31.30 -20.91
CA ALA A 282 35.12 31.71 -19.50
C ALA A 282 35.34 30.50 -18.59
N ASN A 283 34.57 29.43 -18.79
CA ASN A 283 34.73 28.17 -18.06
C ASN A 283 36.13 27.58 -18.22
N ARG A 284 36.67 27.60 -19.44
CA ARG A 284 38.03 27.11 -19.71
C ARG A 284 39.13 28.00 -19.12
N LEU A 285 38.97 29.32 -19.18
CA LEU A 285 39.95 30.29 -18.63
C LEU A 285 39.99 30.22 -17.10
N ALA A 286 38.82 30.23 -16.46
CA ALA A 286 38.71 30.18 -15.02
C ALA A 286 38.98 28.78 -14.45
N GLY A 287 38.90 27.73 -15.28
CA GLY A 287 38.91 26.34 -14.81
C GLY A 287 37.62 25.99 -14.06
N THR A 288 36.55 26.76 -14.31
CA THR A 288 35.25 26.60 -13.71
C THR A 288 34.37 25.84 -14.69
N GLY A 289 33.82 24.72 -14.27
CA GLY A 289 32.91 23.95 -15.11
C GLY A 289 32.20 22.93 -14.25
N LEU A 290 31.00 22.53 -14.69
CA LEU A 290 30.18 21.61 -13.94
C LEU A 290 30.40 20.20 -14.45
N ARG A 291 30.75 19.27 -13.55
CA ARG A 291 30.85 17.84 -13.84
C ARG A 291 29.69 17.09 -13.22
N ALA A 292 29.19 16.05 -13.87
CA ALA A 292 28.26 15.14 -13.22
C ALA A 292 28.92 14.52 -11.97
N ALA A 293 28.13 14.40 -10.90
CA ALA A 293 28.52 13.59 -9.76
C ALA A 293 28.79 12.14 -10.23
N PRO A 294 29.84 11.48 -9.71
CA PRO A 294 30.07 10.06 -10.00
C PRO A 294 28.83 9.22 -9.71
N THR A 295 28.54 8.24 -10.57
CA THR A 295 27.31 7.43 -10.49
C THR A 295 27.12 6.70 -9.15
N LEU A 296 28.21 6.43 -8.43
CA LEU A 296 28.19 5.80 -7.11
C LEU A 296 27.72 6.75 -5.99
N TRP A 297 27.91 8.06 -6.11
CA TRP A 297 27.53 9.03 -5.06
C TRP A 297 26.04 9.00 -4.69
N PRO A 298 25.09 9.14 -5.64
CA PRO A 298 23.67 9.08 -5.31
C PRO A 298 23.28 7.71 -4.73
N VAL A 299 23.89 6.61 -5.22
CA VAL A 299 23.63 5.26 -4.71
C VAL A 299 24.07 5.11 -3.25
N LEU A 300 25.28 5.59 -2.92
CA LEU A 300 25.81 5.55 -1.54
C LEU A 300 25.00 6.44 -0.60
N LEU A 301 24.60 7.64 -1.05
CA LEU A 301 23.76 8.56 -0.27
C LEU A 301 22.40 7.94 0.04
N VAL A 302 21.70 7.42 -0.98
CA VAL A 302 20.42 6.71 -0.80
C VAL A 302 20.61 5.49 0.10
N GLY A 303 21.66 4.69 -0.12
CA GLY A 303 21.97 3.52 0.71
C GLY A 303 22.18 3.88 2.19
N ALA A 304 22.93 4.95 2.47
CA ALA A 304 23.14 5.46 3.83
C ALA A 304 21.83 5.95 4.46
N CYS A 305 21.01 6.72 3.73
CA CYS A 305 19.70 7.16 4.20
C CYS A 305 18.75 5.98 4.47
N CYS A 306 18.68 5.01 3.56
CA CYS A 306 17.88 3.79 3.72
C CYS A 306 18.32 2.96 4.93
N LEU A 307 19.63 2.84 5.16
CA LEU A 307 20.18 2.16 6.34
C LEU A 307 19.75 2.88 7.63
N LEU A 308 19.94 4.20 7.70
CA LEU A 308 19.54 5.00 8.86
C LEU A 308 18.04 4.92 9.13
N LEU A 309 17.21 5.01 8.09
CA LEU A 309 15.75 4.88 8.19
C LEU A 309 15.32 3.48 8.60
N GLY A 310 16.00 2.44 8.10
CA GLY A 310 15.76 1.06 8.50
C GLY A 310 16.11 0.81 9.97
N LEU A 311 17.21 1.38 10.45
CA LEU A 311 17.60 1.33 11.87
C LEU A 311 16.64 2.13 12.75
N ALA A 312 16.21 3.31 12.31
CA ALA A 312 15.21 4.13 13.02
C ALA A 312 13.87 3.39 13.12
N ALA A 313 13.43 2.71 12.07
CA ALA A 313 12.19 1.94 12.04
C ALA A 313 12.16 0.77 13.06
N LEU A 314 13.33 0.29 13.52
CA LEU A 314 13.42 -0.74 14.57
C LEU A 314 13.16 -0.18 15.98
N ARG A 315 13.33 1.12 16.20
CA ARG A 315 13.34 1.72 17.55
C ARG A 315 12.33 2.83 17.76
N TRP A 316 11.88 3.50 16.70
CA TRP A 316 11.14 4.76 16.80
C TRP A 316 9.70 4.66 16.29
N HIS A 317 8.87 5.59 16.75
CA HIS A 317 7.47 5.71 16.32
C HIS A 317 7.42 6.06 14.82
N PRO A 318 6.45 5.53 14.03
CA PRO A 318 6.35 5.79 12.59
C PRO A 318 6.35 7.27 12.22
N ALA A 319 5.72 8.13 13.03
CA ALA A 319 5.72 9.57 12.79
C ALA A 319 7.14 10.19 12.76
N LEU A 320 8.04 9.75 13.66
CA LEU A 320 9.43 10.21 13.68
C LEU A 320 10.19 9.69 12.46
N GLY A 321 9.95 8.43 12.06
CA GLY A 321 10.49 7.87 10.81
C GLY A 321 10.08 8.69 9.58
N ALA A 322 8.82 9.14 9.54
CA ALA A 322 8.30 9.97 8.44
C ALA A 322 8.99 11.34 8.41
N ALA A 323 9.14 11.98 9.57
CA ALA A 323 9.83 13.25 9.69
C ALA A 323 11.29 13.16 9.22
N LEU A 324 11.98 12.07 9.58
CA LEU A 324 13.37 11.85 9.16
C LEU A 324 13.50 11.55 7.67
N ALA A 325 12.59 10.75 7.10
CA ALA A 325 12.57 10.48 5.67
C ALA A 325 12.30 11.77 4.87
N GLY A 326 11.34 12.58 5.34
CA GLY A 326 11.06 13.90 4.77
C GLY A 326 12.25 14.85 4.88
N ALA A 327 12.89 14.93 6.05
CA ALA A 327 14.08 15.75 6.26
C ALA A 327 15.26 15.31 5.39
N ALA A 328 15.50 14.00 5.26
CA ALA A 328 16.56 13.45 4.42
C ALA A 328 16.30 13.74 2.93
N ALA A 329 15.05 13.58 2.46
CA ALA A 329 14.67 13.93 1.10
C ALA A 329 14.85 15.45 0.86
N LEU A 330 14.27 16.30 1.70
CA LEU A 330 14.41 17.76 1.55
C LEU A 330 15.86 18.22 1.66
N GLY A 331 16.68 17.55 2.50
CA GLY A 331 18.12 17.80 2.64
C GLY A 331 18.94 17.51 1.37
N MET A 332 18.41 16.77 0.40
CA MET A 332 19.08 16.56 -0.89
C MET A 332 19.24 17.86 -1.69
N TRP A 333 18.30 18.80 -1.56
CA TRP A 333 18.38 20.10 -2.24
C TRP A 333 19.57 20.96 -1.80
N PRO A 334 19.73 21.30 -0.50
CA PRO A 334 20.88 22.09 -0.06
C PRO A 334 22.20 21.34 -0.25
N LEU A 335 22.22 20.00 -0.14
CA LEU A 335 23.40 19.20 -0.46
C LEU A 335 23.78 19.33 -1.94
N ALA A 336 22.82 19.13 -2.85
CA ALA A 336 23.05 19.25 -4.29
C ALA A 336 23.46 20.68 -4.68
N TYR A 337 22.81 21.70 -4.10
CA TYR A 337 23.17 23.10 -4.32
C TYR A 337 24.60 23.42 -3.82
N GLY A 338 24.98 22.91 -2.64
CA GLY A 338 26.33 23.07 -2.11
C GLY A 338 27.39 22.40 -3.00
N LEU A 339 27.09 21.22 -3.56
CA LEU A 339 27.96 20.57 -4.54
C LEU A 339 28.01 21.34 -5.87
N PHE A 340 26.89 21.91 -6.30
CA PHE A 340 26.77 22.68 -7.54
C PHE A 340 27.67 23.90 -7.53
N THR A 341 27.68 24.67 -6.44
CA THR A 341 28.56 25.85 -6.28
C THR A 341 30.05 25.47 -6.23
N HIS A 342 30.37 24.20 -5.98
CA HIS A 342 31.73 23.64 -6.02
C HIS A 342 32.02 22.88 -7.33
N GLY A 343 31.22 23.09 -8.37
CA GLY A 343 31.46 22.53 -9.71
C GLY A 343 30.95 21.10 -9.92
N VAL A 344 30.08 20.58 -9.04
CA VAL A 344 29.54 19.21 -9.15
C VAL A 344 28.02 19.22 -9.27
N TRP A 345 27.50 18.74 -10.40
CA TRP A 345 26.07 18.55 -10.62
C TRP A 345 25.61 17.19 -10.06
N LEU A 346 24.83 17.22 -8.98
CA LEU A 346 24.11 16.06 -8.45
C LEU A 346 22.61 16.29 -8.62
N ALA A 347 21.97 15.54 -9.50
CA ALA A 347 20.52 15.58 -9.67
C ALA A 347 19.81 15.17 -8.36
N PRO A 348 19.04 16.07 -7.70
CA PRO A 348 18.48 15.79 -6.38
C PRO A 348 17.21 14.92 -6.42
N VAL A 349 16.52 14.87 -7.57
CA VAL A 349 15.17 14.28 -7.69
C VAL A 349 15.19 12.77 -7.46
N ALA A 350 16.13 12.04 -8.08
CA ALA A 350 16.24 10.58 -7.92
C ALA A 350 16.52 10.15 -6.47
N PRO A 351 17.53 10.71 -5.77
CA PRO A 351 17.74 10.42 -4.35
C PRO A 351 16.53 10.73 -3.48
N MET A 352 15.86 11.87 -3.69
CA MET A 352 14.64 12.24 -2.95
C MET A 352 13.55 11.21 -3.08
N VAL A 353 13.16 10.88 -4.33
CA VAL A 353 12.08 9.95 -4.59
C VAL A 353 12.44 8.55 -4.11
N ALA A 354 13.71 8.13 -4.23
CA ALA A 354 14.17 6.85 -3.73
C ALA A 354 14.04 6.72 -2.20
N ILE A 355 14.42 7.75 -1.45
CA ILE A 355 14.29 7.80 0.01
C ILE A 355 12.81 7.72 0.42
N LEU A 356 11.94 8.50 -0.23
CA LEU A 356 10.51 8.51 0.07
C LEU A 356 9.84 7.19 -0.32
N ALA A 357 10.17 6.61 -1.47
CA ALA A 357 9.66 5.32 -1.91
C ALA A 357 10.09 4.20 -0.95
N PHE A 358 11.36 4.17 -0.55
CA PHE A 358 11.85 3.23 0.47
C PHE A 358 11.05 3.36 1.76
N TYR A 359 10.89 4.57 2.30
CA TYR A 359 10.12 4.79 3.52
C TYR A 359 8.65 4.36 3.38
N ALA A 360 8.01 4.67 2.24
CA ALA A 360 6.65 4.24 1.95
C ALA A 360 6.50 2.70 1.95
N THR A 361 7.49 1.97 1.41
CA THR A 361 7.48 0.50 1.48
C THR A 361 7.54 -0.02 2.91
N GLN A 362 8.32 0.62 3.80
CA GLN A 362 8.40 0.26 5.21
C GLN A 362 7.08 0.48 5.95
N VAL A 363 6.45 1.64 5.73
CA VAL A 363 5.14 1.96 6.32
C VAL A 363 4.06 0.99 5.85
N LEU A 364 3.99 0.72 4.54
CA LEU A 364 3.03 -0.21 3.96
C LEU A 364 3.24 -1.62 4.54
N TRP A 365 4.49 -2.07 4.64
CA TRP A 365 4.80 -3.37 5.23
C TRP A 365 4.40 -3.45 6.70
N GLY A 366 4.72 -2.42 7.49
CA GLY A 366 4.35 -2.32 8.90
C GLY A 366 2.83 -2.38 9.10
N TYR A 367 2.08 -1.63 8.30
CA TYR A 367 0.62 -1.63 8.31
C TYR A 367 0.04 -3.02 7.97
N LEU A 368 0.52 -3.66 6.89
CA LEU A 368 0.06 -5.00 6.50
C LEU A 368 0.39 -6.05 7.56
N ALA A 369 1.58 -5.99 8.17
CA ALA A 369 1.97 -6.88 9.24
C ALA A 369 1.09 -6.71 10.49
N GLN A 370 0.78 -5.46 10.86
CA GLN A 370 -0.09 -5.14 11.99
C GLN A 370 -1.53 -5.61 11.75
N ARG A 371 -2.06 -5.41 10.54
CA ARG A 371 -3.40 -5.90 10.14
C ARG A 371 -3.49 -7.43 10.22
N ARG A 372 -2.46 -8.14 9.77
CA ARG A 372 -2.41 -9.62 9.88
C ARG A 372 -2.41 -10.09 11.33
N ARG A 373 -1.63 -9.45 12.20
CA ARG A 373 -1.61 -9.75 13.66
C ARG A 373 -2.99 -9.55 14.29
N ALA A 374 -3.66 -8.44 13.98
CA ALA A 374 -5.00 -8.16 14.49
C ALA A 374 -6.02 -9.23 14.06
N LEU A 375 -6.00 -9.64 12.79
CA LEU A 375 -6.87 -10.72 12.30
C LEU A 375 -6.57 -12.07 12.96
N GLN A 376 -5.29 -12.35 13.22
CA GLN A 376 -4.86 -13.59 13.87
C GLN A 376 -5.32 -13.65 15.32
N VAL A 377 -5.19 -12.54 16.06
CA VAL A 377 -5.75 -12.39 17.42
C VAL A 377 -7.26 -12.61 17.40
N ARG A 378 -7.98 -11.96 16.48
CA ARG A 378 -9.43 -12.14 16.34
C ARG A 378 -9.83 -13.60 16.08
N ARG A 379 -9.08 -14.32 15.23
CA ARG A 379 -9.31 -15.75 14.97
C ARG A 379 -9.07 -16.63 16.20
N MET A 380 -8.08 -16.30 17.03
CA MET A 380 -7.83 -17.03 18.27
C MET A 380 -8.97 -16.83 19.28
N PHE A 381 -9.48 -15.60 19.42
CA PHE A 381 -10.63 -15.32 20.30
C PHE A 381 -11.94 -15.97 19.82
N ALA A 382 -12.15 -16.08 18.50
CA ALA A 382 -13.32 -16.74 17.92
C ALA A 382 -13.43 -18.25 18.22
N GLN A 383 -12.36 -18.88 18.74
CA GLN A 383 -12.41 -20.29 19.17
C GLN A 383 -13.01 -20.46 20.57
N TYR A 384 -13.08 -19.39 21.37
CA TYR A 384 -13.55 -19.42 22.75
C TYR A 384 -14.88 -18.69 22.95
N VAL A 385 -15.26 -17.84 21.98
CA VAL A 385 -16.46 -17.01 22.02
C VAL A 385 -17.04 -16.97 20.60
N PRO A 386 -18.34 -17.25 20.40
CA PRO A 386 -18.97 -17.19 19.08
C PRO A 386 -18.66 -15.87 18.34
N PRO A 387 -18.40 -15.89 17.02
CA PRO A 387 -18.01 -14.71 16.25
C PRO A 387 -18.97 -13.52 16.43
N GLU A 388 -20.26 -13.82 16.57
CA GLU A 388 -21.35 -12.85 16.74
C GLU A 388 -21.23 -12.13 18.08
N VAL A 389 -20.91 -12.87 19.15
CA VAL A 389 -20.66 -12.32 20.49
C VAL A 389 -19.39 -11.46 20.46
N VAL A 390 -18.30 -11.92 19.84
CA VAL A 390 -17.06 -11.12 19.72
C VAL A 390 -17.32 -9.81 18.97
N GLN A 391 -18.09 -9.86 17.88
CA GLN A 391 -18.40 -8.67 17.09
C GLN A 391 -19.27 -7.69 17.88
N THR A 392 -20.31 -8.18 18.56
CA THR A 392 -21.15 -7.35 19.44
C THR A 392 -20.33 -6.76 20.60
N LEU A 393 -19.37 -7.50 21.16
CA LEU A 393 -18.48 -7.00 22.22
C LEU A 393 -17.46 -5.95 21.73
N VAL A 394 -17.00 -6.03 20.48
CA VAL A 394 -16.14 -5.00 19.87
C VAL A 394 -16.94 -3.72 19.59
N GLU A 395 -18.18 -3.86 19.13
CA GLU A 395 -19.06 -2.73 18.83
C GLU A 395 -19.63 -2.07 20.09
N ARG A 396 -19.85 -2.84 21.16
CA ARG A 396 -20.38 -2.37 22.46
C ARG A 396 -19.57 -2.93 23.64
N PRO A 397 -18.39 -2.37 23.94
CA PRO A 397 -17.52 -2.83 25.02
C PRO A 397 -18.19 -2.80 26.40
N GLU A 398 -19.18 -1.93 26.61
CA GLU A 398 -19.97 -1.82 27.83
C GLU A 398 -20.71 -3.11 28.23
N LEU A 399 -20.96 -4.03 27.29
CA LEU A 399 -21.57 -5.34 27.55
C LEU A 399 -20.64 -6.32 28.27
N LEU A 400 -19.34 -6.00 28.46
CA LEU A 400 -18.37 -6.79 29.24
C LEU A 400 -18.52 -6.65 30.76
N ARG A 401 -19.48 -5.85 31.24
CA ARG A 401 -19.71 -5.68 32.68
C ARG A 401 -20.34 -6.94 33.28
N LEU A 402 -19.98 -7.24 34.53
CA LEU A 402 -20.67 -8.24 35.34
C LEU A 402 -22.12 -7.83 35.53
N GLY A 403 -23.02 -8.80 35.41
CA GLY A 403 -24.46 -8.57 35.44
C GLY A 403 -25.15 -9.31 34.29
N GLY A 404 -26.47 -9.33 34.33
CA GLY A 404 -27.29 -9.95 33.31
C GLY A 404 -28.68 -9.35 33.29
N GLU A 405 -29.39 -9.58 32.20
CA GLU A 405 -30.80 -9.20 32.07
C GLU A 405 -31.68 -10.44 32.30
N GLN A 406 -32.81 -10.25 32.97
CA GLN A 406 -33.83 -11.29 33.07
C GLN A 406 -34.55 -11.37 31.73
N ARG A 407 -34.53 -12.56 31.12
CA ARG A 407 -35.07 -12.80 29.80
C ARG A 407 -35.70 -14.17 29.72
N GLU A 408 -36.75 -14.30 28.92
CA GLU A 408 -37.29 -15.61 28.58
C GLU A 408 -36.38 -16.27 27.55
N LEU A 409 -35.96 -17.50 27.85
CA LEU A 409 -35.05 -18.29 27.02
C LEU A 409 -35.58 -19.72 26.91
N THR A 410 -35.22 -20.40 25.83
CA THR A 410 -35.32 -21.86 25.76
C THR A 410 -33.96 -22.47 26.05
N LEU A 411 -33.93 -23.35 27.04
CA LEU A 411 -32.73 -23.95 27.60
C LEU A 411 -32.70 -25.42 27.22
N LEU A 412 -31.54 -25.89 26.76
CA LEU A 412 -31.31 -27.27 26.36
C LEU A 412 -30.13 -27.84 27.14
N PHE A 413 -30.35 -29.01 27.73
CA PHE A 413 -29.31 -29.83 28.34
C PHE A 413 -29.26 -31.18 27.64
N THR A 414 -28.04 -31.66 27.39
CA THR A 414 -27.82 -33.04 26.92
C THR A 414 -26.99 -33.85 27.91
N ASP A 415 -27.09 -35.17 27.81
CA ASP A 415 -26.25 -36.14 28.53
C ASP A 415 -26.06 -37.39 27.64
N LEU A 416 -24.90 -38.06 27.73
CA LEU A 416 -24.67 -39.30 27.01
C LEU A 416 -24.89 -40.51 27.92
N ALA A 417 -26.03 -41.14 27.76
CA ALA A 417 -26.32 -42.43 28.37
C ALA A 417 -25.28 -43.49 27.95
N ASN A 418 -24.82 -44.26 28.93
CA ASN A 418 -23.79 -45.31 28.82
C ASN A 418 -22.37 -44.78 28.50
N PHE A 419 -22.14 -43.47 28.49
CA PHE A 419 -20.82 -42.90 28.22
C PHE A 419 -19.81 -43.20 29.32
N THR A 420 -20.20 -43.08 30.60
CA THR A 420 -19.30 -43.39 31.73
C THR A 420 -18.83 -44.84 31.70
N ALA A 421 -19.74 -45.79 31.42
CA ALA A 421 -19.40 -47.19 31.28
C ALA A 421 -18.47 -47.43 30.07
N MET A 422 -18.66 -46.69 28.98
CA MET A 422 -17.75 -46.74 27.84
C MET A 422 -16.37 -46.19 28.21
N SER A 423 -16.27 -45.04 28.86
CA SER A 423 -14.99 -44.38 29.15
C SER A 423 -14.11 -45.18 30.12
N GLU A 424 -14.69 -45.96 31.03
CA GLU A 424 -13.96 -46.90 31.90
C GLU A 424 -13.17 -47.97 31.14
N HIS A 425 -13.61 -48.31 29.91
CA HIS A 425 -13.01 -49.35 29.07
C HIS A 425 -12.20 -48.77 27.89
N GLN A 426 -11.95 -47.46 27.87
CA GLN A 426 -11.21 -46.78 26.81
C GLN A 426 -9.99 -46.04 27.37
N THR A 427 -9.01 -45.77 26.50
CA THR A 427 -7.92 -44.87 26.86
C THR A 427 -8.42 -43.41 26.94
N PRO A 428 -7.81 -42.55 27.77
CA PRO A 428 -8.17 -41.13 27.84
C PRO A 428 -8.18 -40.44 26.47
N GLU A 429 -7.22 -40.77 25.60
CA GLU A 429 -7.12 -40.23 24.25
C GLU A 429 -8.31 -40.64 23.36
N GLN A 430 -8.74 -41.90 23.46
CA GLN A 430 -9.91 -42.40 22.74
C GLN A 430 -11.20 -41.78 23.27
N THR A 431 -11.34 -41.62 24.58
CA THR A 431 -12.49 -40.94 25.19
C THR A 431 -12.58 -39.47 24.72
N VAL A 432 -11.45 -38.75 24.72
CA VAL A 432 -11.38 -37.37 24.21
C VAL A 432 -11.70 -37.30 22.72
N ALA A 433 -11.24 -38.27 21.91
CA ALA A 433 -11.56 -38.33 20.49
C ALA A 433 -13.07 -38.48 20.24
N VAL A 434 -13.74 -39.36 21.00
CA VAL A 434 -15.20 -39.54 20.92
C VAL A 434 -15.94 -38.26 21.35
N LEU A 435 -15.53 -37.62 22.45
CA LEU A 435 -16.12 -36.35 22.88
C LEU A 435 -15.92 -35.25 21.85
N THR A 436 -14.73 -35.17 21.25
CA THR A 436 -14.42 -34.18 20.21
C THR A 436 -15.30 -34.38 18.97
N GLU A 437 -15.51 -35.63 18.55
CA GLU A 437 -16.39 -35.98 17.44
C GLU A 437 -17.87 -35.68 17.75
N TYR A 438 -18.31 -35.99 18.98
CA TYR A 438 -19.64 -35.67 19.47
C TYR A 438 -19.90 -34.16 19.51
N PHE A 439 -19.06 -33.38 20.18
CA PHE A 439 -19.19 -31.91 20.23
C PHE A 439 -19.07 -31.30 18.82
N GLY A 440 -18.15 -31.80 18.00
CA GLY A 440 -17.98 -31.37 16.61
C GLY A 440 -19.20 -31.67 15.72
N THR A 441 -20.01 -32.67 16.08
CA THR A 441 -21.26 -33.00 15.38
C THR A 441 -22.44 -32.17 15.89
N MET A 442 -22.56 -31.97 17.20
CA MET A 442 -23.73 -31.33 17.82
C MET A 442 -23.66 -29.80 17.76
N THR A 443 -22.50 -29.20 18.01
CA THR A 443 -22.34 -27.74 18.06
C THR A 443 -22.75 -27.03 16.76
N PRO A 444 -22.37 -27.52 15.55
CA PRO A 444 -22.84 -26.91 14.31
C PRO A 444 -24.36 -26.95 14.13
N ILE A 445 -25.04 -27.98 14.63
CA ILE A 445 -26.51 -28.10 14.57
C ILE A 445 -27.14 -27.04 15.48
N ILE A 446 -26.66 -26.90 16.72
CA ILE A 446 -27.12 -25.87 17.66
C ILE A 446 -26.99 -24.48 17.01
N HIS A 447 -25.83 -24.16 16.43
CA HIS A 447 -25.61 -22.87 15.78
C HIS A 447 -26.44 -22.67 14.51
N ARG A 448 -26.68 -23.72 13.71
CA ARG A 448 -27.56 -23.64 12.52
C ARG A 448 -28.97 -23.17 12.88
N TYR A 449 -29.45 -23.53 14.06
CA TYR A 449 -30.74 -23.09 14.59
C TYR A 449 -30.64 -21.84 15.47
N GLY A 450 -29.55 -21.07 15.41
CA GLY A 450 -29.40 -19.83 16.16
C GLY A 450 -29.15 -20.00 17.67
N GLY A 451 -28.79 -21.20 18.11
CA GLY A 451 -28.49 -21.49 19.51
C GLY A 451 -27.09 -21.04 19.93
N THR A 452 -26.99 -20.62 21.19
CA THR A 452 -25.72 -20.29 21.84
C THR A 452 -25.30 -21.46 22.73
N VAL A 453 -24.16 -22.08 22.43
CA VAL A 453 -23.54 -23.06 23.33
C VAL A 453 -22.92 -22.29 24.50
N ASP A 454 -23.40 -22.56 25.71
CA ASP A 454 -22.90 -21.93 26.93
C ASP A 454 -21.59 -22.60 27.35
N LYS A 455 -21.65 -23.92 27.59
CA LYS A 455 -20.49 -24.71 28.01
C LYS A 455 -20.69 -26.21 27.78
N PHE A 456 -19.58 -26.92 27.81
CA PHE A 456 -19.53 -28.38 27.92
C PHE A 456 -19.30 -28.77 29.39
N ILE A 457 -20.09 -29.72 29.92
CA ILE A 457 -20.00 -30.18 31.30
C ILE A 457 -19.79 -31.70 31.29
N GLY A 458 -18.53 -32.15 31.30
CA GLY A 458 -18.23 -33.56 31.08
C GLY A 458 -18.60 -33.95 29.63
N ASP A 459 -19.58 -34.83 29.48
CA ASP A 459 -20.19 -35.27 28.22
C ASP A 459 -21.50 -34.53 27.87
N ALA A 460 -21.95 -33.62 28.73
CA ALA A 460 -23.15 -32.82 28.53
C ALA A 460 -22.88 -31.54 27.73
N ILE A 461 -23.87 -31.12 26.95
CA ILE A 461 -23.91 -29.81 26.29
C ILE A 461 -25.01 -28.98 26.96
N MET A 462 -24.65 -27.78 27.41
CA MET A 462 -25.60 -26.75 27.81
C MET A 462 -25.69 -25.69 26.71
N ALA A 463 -26.90 -25.45 26.20
CA ALA A 463 -27.17 -24.44 25.19
C ALA A 463 -28.47 -23.68 25.48
N PHE A 464 -28.60 -22.49 24.91
CA PHE A 464 -29.81 -21.69 25.03
C PHE A 464 -30.10 -20.86 23.78
N TRP A 465 -31.38 -20.54 23.60
CA TRP A 465 -31.91 -19.71 22.51
C TRP A 465 -32.63 -18.49 23.08
N GLY A 466 -32.63 -17.40 22.30
CA GLY A 466 -33.22 -16.11 22.69
C GLY A 466 -32.22 -15.08 23.24
N ALA A 467 -30.95 -15.47 23.39
CA ALA A 467 -29.84 -14.58 23.75
C ALA A 467 -28.49 -15.06 23.13
N PRO A 468 -27.52 -14.16 22.88
CA PRO A 468 -27.60 -12.70 23.04
C PRO A 468 -28.48 -12.03 21.97
N VAL A 469 -28.67 -12.70 20.83
CA VAL A 469 -29.53 -12.23 19.75
C VAL A 469 -30.99 -12.59 20.07
N PRO A 470 -31.93 -11.63 20.04
CA PRO A 470 -33.35 -11.93 20.16
C PRO A 470 -33.83 -12.90 19.08
N ASP A 471 -34.58 -13.92 19.51
CA ASP A 471 -35.19 -14.91 18.64
C ASP A 471 -36.63 -15.18 19.10
N PRO A 472 -37.65 -14.64 18.42
CA PRO A 472 -39.06 -14.88 18.78
C PRO A 472 -39.50 -16.35 18.67
N HIS A 473 -38.75 -17.18 17.95
CA HIS A 473 -39.06 -18.59 17.72
C HIS A 473 -38.07 -19.52 18.46
N HIS A 474 -37.46 -19.02 19.53
CA HIS A 474 -36.42 -19.72 20.30
C HIS A 474 -36.82 -21.14 20.74
N ALA A 475 -38.10 -21.36 21.09
CA ALA A 475 -38.61 -22.67 21.49
C ALA A 475 -38.66 -23.66 20.31
N GLU A 476 -39.14 -23.22 19.16
CA GLU A 476 -39.19 -24.03 17.94
C GLU A 476 -37.78 -24.40 17.48
N HIS A 477 -36.88 -23.43 17.41
CA HIS A 477 -35.50 -23.65 17.00
C HIS A 477 -34.78 -24.64 17.90
N ALA A 478 -34.94 -24.54 19.23
CA ALA A 478 -34.35 -25.49 20.18
C ALA A 478 -34.87 -26.92 19.98
N VAL A 479 -36.18 -27.09 19.75
CA VAL A 479 -36.80 -28.41 19.57
C VAL A 479 -36.41 -29.03 18.22
N ARG A 480 -36.39 -28.24 17.14
CA ARG A 480 -35.90 -28.70 15.83
C ARG A 480 -34.42 -29.05 15.88
N ALA A 481 -33.61 -28.25 16.57
CA ALA A 481 -32.20 -28.57 16.81
C ALA A 481 -32.05 -29.91 17.53
N ALA A 482 -32.83 -30.16 18.59
CA ALA A 482 -32.79 -31.43 19.31
C ALA A 482 -33.18 -32.63 18.44
N ILE A 483 -34.18 -32.48 17.56
CA ILE A 483 -34.58 -33.54 16.60
C ILE A 483 -33.44 -33.83 15.62
N ASP A 484 -32.84 -32.79 15.02
CA ASP A 484 -31.70 -32.93 14.11
C ASP A 484 -30.46 -33.50 14.81
N MET A 485 -30.22 -33.11 16.08
CA MET A 485 -29.15 -33.67 16.91
C MET A 485 -29.35 -35.16 17.17
N GLN A 486 -30.58 -35.60 17.44
CA GLN A 486 -30.88 -37.04 17.57
C GLN A 486 -30.63 -37.80 16.27
N ALA A 487 -31.04 -37.25 15.12
CA ALA A 487 -30.77 -37.85 13.82
C ALA A 487 -29.27 -37.95 13.51
N ALA A 488 -28.50 -36.90 13.83
CA ALA A 488 -27.04 -36.91 13.69
C ALA A 488 -26.37 -37.89 14.66
N MET A 489 -26.91 -38.02 15.88
CA MET A 489 -26.43 -38.98 16.87
C MET A 489 -26.57 -40.42 16.37
N GLU A 490 -27.62 -40.77 15.64
CA GLU A 490 -27.75 -42.11 15.04
C GLU A 490 -26.67 -42.42 14.02
N VAL A 491 -26.28 -41.43 13.21
CA VAL A 491 -25.16 -41.56 12.27
C VAL A 491 -23.85 -41.75 13.03
N LEU A 492 -23.60 -40.93 14.05
CA LEU A 492 -22.41 -41.01 14.88
C LEU A 492 -22.32 -42.38 15.58
N VAL A 493 -23.38 -42.84 16.22
CA VAL A 493 -23.41 -44.14 16.91
C VAL A 493 -23.14 -45.30 15.95
N ARG A 494 -23.71 -45.29 14.74
CA ARG A 494 -23.38 -46.30 13.71
C ARG A 494 -21.89 -46.32 13.38
N ALA A 495 -21.27 -45.15 13.26
CA ALA A 495 -19.83 -45.04 13.02
C ALA A 495 -19.01 -45.55 14.22
N LEU A 496 -19.41 -45.22 15.45
CA LEU A 496 -18.74 -45.70 16.68
C LEU A 496 -18.79 -47.23 16.78
N VAL A 497 -19.96 -47.83 16.55
CA VAL A 497 -20.15 -49.28 16.59
C VAL A 497 -19.33 -49.98 15.49
N ALA A 498 -19.25 -49.40 14.28
CA ALA A 498 -18.40 -49.92 13.21
C ALA A 498 -16.90 -49.93 13.58
N ARG A 499 -16.47 -49.07 14.51
CA ARG A 499 -15.11 -49.05 15.07
C ARG A 499 -14.94 -49.96 16.30
N GLY A 500 -15.94 -50.76 16.64
CA GLY A 500 -15.91 -51.68 17.79
C GLY A 500 -16.19 -51.03 19.14
N LEU A 501 -16.72 -49.79 19.17
CA LEU A 501 -17.10 -49.11 20.41
C LEU A 501 -18.55 -49.44 20.81
N PRO A 502 -18.86 -49.48 22.12
CA PRO A 502 -20.22 -49.72 22.58
C PRO A 502 -21.17 -48.58 22.16
N PRO A 503 -22.45 -48.89 21.93
CA PRO A 503 -23.44 -47.87 21.58
C PRO A 503 -23.72 -46.95 22.77
N ILE A 504 -23.70 -45.65 22.51
CA ILE A 504 -24.11 -44.58 23.43
C ILE A 504 -25.40 -43.94 22.94
N ALA A 505 -26.13 -43.27 23.82
CA ALA A 505 -27.36 -42.57 23.43
C ALA A 505 -27.41 -41.19 24.07
N MET A 506 -27.86 -40.19 23.32
CA MET A 506 -28.01 -38.83 23.84
C MET A 506 -29.43 -38.63 24.37
N ARG A 507 -29.53 -38.10 25.59
CA ARG A 507 -30.78 -37.59 26.17
C ARG A 507 -30.78 -36.08 26.11
N VAL A 508 -31.95 -35.49 25.94
CA VAL A 508 -32.13 -34.04 25.81
C VAL A 508 -33.29 -33.58 26.68
N GLY A 509 -33.06 -32.59 27.52
CA GLY A 509 -34.07 -31.88 28.30
C GLY A 509 -34.22 -30.45 27.80
N ILE A 510 -35.45 -30.03 27.53
CA ILE A 510 -35.75 -28.69 27.02
C ILE A 510 -36.82 -28.01 27.87
N HIS A 511 -36.57 -26.78 28.28
CA HIS A 511 -37.52 -25.95 29.01
C HIS A 511 -37.45 -24.49 28.56
N THR A 512 -38.60 -23.84 28.47
CA THR A 512 -38.74 -22.42 28.19
C THR A 512 -39.17 -21.70 29.46
N GLY A 513 -38.44 -20.66 29.85
CA GLY A 513 -38.80 -19.85 31.00
C GLY A 513 -37.85 -18.69 31.24
N ALA A 514 -38.19 -17.85 32.21
CA ALA A 514 -37.36 -16.70 32.59
C ALA A 514 -36.06 -17.15 33.28
N ALA A 515 -34.93 -16.68 32.78
CA ALA A 515 -33.59 -16.83 33.36
C ALA A 515 -32.82 -15.52 33.26
N VAL A 516 -31.81 -15.33 34.10
CA VAL A 516 -30.86 -14.22 33.99
C VAL A 516 -29.75 -14.65 33.05
N VAL A 517 -29.53 -13.90 31.97
CA VAL A 517 -28.44 -14.14 31.02
C VAL A 517 -27.48 -12.97 31.00
N GLY A 518 -26.19 -13.27 31.08
CA GLY A 518 -25.16 -12.24 31.12
C GLY A 518 -23.80 -12.76 31.56
N ASN A 519 -22.88 -11.84 31.86
CA ASN A 519 -21.56 -12.19 32.36
C ASN A 519 -21.65 -12.51 33.85
N VAL A 520 -21.48 -13.79 34.17
CA VAL A 520 -21.47 -14.27 35.56
C VAL A 520 -20.09 -14.82 35.92
N GLY A 521 -19.60 -14.43 37.09
CA GLY A 521 -18.32 -14.88 37.64
C GLY A 521 -17.69 -13.83 38.53
N SER A 522 -16.36 -13.83 38.58
CA SER A 522 -15.55 -12.84 39.28
C SER A 522 -15.03 -11.76 38.32
N ALA A 523 -14.54 -10.64 38.86
CA ALA A 523 -13.97 -9.55 38.05
C ALA A 523 -12.85 -10.01 37.10
N ASN A 524 -12.10 -11.06 37.49
CA ASN A 524 -10.96 -11.56 36.72
C ASN A 524 -11.30 -12.80 35.88
N ARG A 525 -12.50 -13.39 36.06
CA ARG A 525 -12.94 -14.60 35.36
C ARG A 525 -14.46 -14.68 35.37
N PHE A 526 -15.07 -14.42 34.22
CA PHE A 526 -16.50 -14.50 33.99
C PHE A 526 -16.80 -15.24 32.68
N SER A 527 -18.01 -15.77 32.57
CA SER A 527 -18.54 -16.40 31.36
C SER A 527 -19.91 -15.83 31.05
N TYR A 528 -20.23 -15.64 29.78
CA TYR A 528 -21.58 -15.31 29.36
C TYR A 528 -22.45 -16.57 29.45
N THR A 529 -23.36 -16.63 30.42
CA THR A 529 -24.10 -17.85 30.80
C THR A 529 -25.52 -17.50 31.27
N ALA A 530 -26.41 -18.49 31.25
CA ALA A 530 -27.77 -18.36 31.78
C ALA A 530 -27.85 -18.97 33.19
N ILE A 531 -28.48 -18.26 34.13
CA ILE A 531 -28.71 -18.69 35.51
C ILE A 531 -30.16 -18.45 35.89
N GLY A 532 -30.79 -19.46 36.49
CA GLY A 532 -32.12 -19.32 37.02
C GLY A 532 -32.76 -20.67 37.28
N ASP A 533 -33.94 -20.63 37.87
CA ASP A 533 -34.74 -21.82 38.15
C ASP A 533 -35.15 -22.58 36.87
N ALA A 534 -35.35 -21.86 35.76
CA ALA A 534 -35.58 -22.46 34.44
C ALA A 534 -34.41 -23.35 33.97
N VAL A 535 -33.16 -22.96 34.27
CA VAL A 535 -31.94 -23.73 33.93
C VAL A 535 -31.93 -25.07 34.66
N ASN A 536 -32.27 -25.04 35.95
CA ASN A 536 -32.36 -26.25 36.76
C ASN A 536 -33.47 -27.19 36.28
N LEU A 537 -34.60 -26.65 35.81
CA LEU A 537 -35.69 -27.46 35.29
C LEU A 537 -35.30 -28.16 33.98
N ALA A 538 -34.66 -27.47 33.04
CA ALA A 538 -34.16 -28.08 31.80
C ALA A 538 -33.20 -29.25 32.08
N ALA A 539 -32.23 -29.06 32.97
CA ALA A 539 -31.28 -30.10 33.37
C ALA A 539 -31.98 -31.32 34.02
N ARG A 540 -33.07 -31.11 34.77
CA ARG A 540 -33.82 -32.22 35.39
C ARG A 540 -34.70 -32.95 34.39
N LEU A 541 -35.24 -32.26 33.39
CA LEU A 541 -35.98 -32.90 32.29
C LEU A 541 -35.08 -33.79 31.43
N GLU A 542 -33.81 -33.42 31.28
CA GLU A 542 -32.82 -34.30 30.64
C GLU A 542 -32.79 -35.65 31.40
N GLY A 543 -32.45 -35.63 32.69
CA GLY A 543 -32.33 -36.87 33.47
C GLY A 543 -33.63 -37.69 33.54
N ALA A 544 -34.78 -37.00 33.52
CA ALA A 544 -36.11 -37.61 33.51
C ALA A 544 -36.38 -38.51 32.30
N ASN A 545 -35.68 -38.31 31.18
CA ASN A 545 -35.80 -39.18 30.00
C ASN A 545 -35.63 -40.65 30.35
N LYS A 546 -34.74 -40.98 31.30
CA LYS A 546 -34.50 -42.36 31.76
C LYS A 546 -35.79 -43.05 32.21
N ALA A 547 -36.63 -42.33 32.93
CA ALA A 547 -37.84 -42.84 33.54
C ALA A 547 -39.01 -42.97 32.55
N PHE A 548 -38.93 -42.28 31.40
CA PHE A 548 -39.92 -42.35 30.33
C PHE A 548 -39.45 -43.14 29.11
N GLY A 549 -38.18 -43.58 29.10
CA GLY A 549 -37.58 -44.28 27.95
C GLY A 549 -37.43 -43.39 26.71
N THR A 550 -37.45 -42.07 26.88
CA THR A 550 -37.38 -41.10 25.78
C THR A 550 -35.96 -40.62 25.54
N ARG A 551 -35.76 -39.92 24.42
CA ARG A 551 -34.48 -39.25 24.10
C ARG A 551 -34.59 -37.72 24.13
N ILE A 552 -35.80 -37.18 24.02
CA ILE A 552 -36.09 -35.75 24.14
C ILE A 552 -37.27 -35.60 25.10
N LEU A 553 -37.15 -34.71 26.07
CA LEU A 553 -38.23 -34.35 26.98
C LEU A 553 -38.39 -32.84 27.05
N LEU A 554 -39.62 -32.38 26.87
CA LEU A 554 -40.00 -30.97 26.82
C LEU A 554 -40.92 -30.64 28.00
N SER A 555 -40.81 -29.44 28.54
CA SER A 555 -41.82 -28.92 29.48
C SER A 555 -43.09 -28.47 28.76
N ASP A 556 -44.16 -28.25 29.52
CA ASP A 556 -45.39 -27.61 29.08
C ASP A 556 -45.17 -26.20 28.49
N ALA A 557 -44.33 -25.39 29.13
CA ALA A 557 -44.01 -24.06 28.63
C ALA A 557 -43.35 -24.09 27.23
N THR A 558 -42.43 -25.03 26.98
CA THR A 558 -41.86 -25.22 25.64
C THR A 558 -42.92 -25.73 24.67
N ALA A 559 -43.71 -26.73 25.05
CA ALA A 559 -44.76 -27.29 24.20
C ALA A 559 -45.80 -26.23 23.77
N ALA A 560 -46.19 -25.33 24.67
CA ALA A 560 -47.14 -24.25 24.38
C ALA A 560 -46.59 -23.19 23.42
N ALA A 561 -45.27 -23.05 23.31
CA ALA A 561 -44.60 -22.09 22.44
C ALA A 561 -44.27 -22.66 21.05
N LEU A 562 -44.64 -23.92 20.77
CA LEU A 562 -44.37 -24.55 19.47
C LEU A 562 -45.52 -24.33 18.48
N PRO A 563 -45.22 -24.20 17.17
CA PRO A 563 -46.23 -24.25 16.13
C PRO A 563 -46.88 -25.64 16.02
N GLY A 564 -48.10 -25.70 15.50
CA GLY A 564 -48.91 -26.92 15.44
C GLY A 564 -48.42 -28.01 14.48
N ASP A 565 -47.38 -27.75 13.67
CA ASP A 565 -46.74 -28.72 12.78
C ASP A 565 -45.70 -29.60 13.51
N VAL A 566 -45.30 -29.23 14.72
CA VAL A 566 -44.45 -30.07 15.58
C VAL A 566 -45.33 -31.02 16.37
N GLY A 567 -45.42 -32.27 15.92
CA GLY A 567 -46.17 -33.31 16.63
C GLY A 567 -45.58 -33.60 18.02
N LEU A 568 -46.43 -33.58 19.06
CA LEU A 568 -46.05 -33.82 20.44
C LEU A 568 -46.91 -34.91 21.07
N ARG A 569 -46.25 -35.77 21.86
CA ARG A 569 -46.90 -36.77 22.70
C ARG A 569 -46.81 -36.34 24.16
N HIS A 570 -47.95 -36.18 24.81
CA HIS A 570 -48.04 -35.91 26.25
C HIS A 570 -47.76 -37.20 27.02
N LEU A 571 -46.74 -37.18 27.88
CA LEU A 571 -46.26 -38.38 28.58
C LEU A 571 -46.82 -38.51 29.98
N ASP A 572 -46.68 -37.50 30.83
CA ASP A 572 -47.17 -37.52 32.22
C ASP A 572 -47.14 -36.10 32.83
N THR A 573 -47.62 -35.96 34.06
CA THR A 573 -47.42 -34.77 34.89
C THR A 573 -46.51 -35.10 36.08
N VAL A 574 -45.38 -34.41 36.16
CA VAL A 574 -44.32 -34.67 37.15
C VAL A 574 -44.09 -33.49 38.08
N VAL A 575 -43.76 -33.76 39.35
CA VAL A 575 -43.34 -32.75 40.33
C VAL A 575 -41.84 -32.81 40.46
N VAL A 576 -41.18 -31.67 40.30
CA VAL A 576 -39.72 -31.60 40.34
C VAL A 576 -39.28 -31.36 41.78
N LYS A 577 -38.25 -32.08 42.27
CA LYS A 577 -37.72 -31.90 43.63
C LYS A 577 -37.41 -30.42 43.93
N GLY A 578 -38.02 -29.85 44.96
CA GLY A 578 -37.87 -28.43 45.32
C GLY A 578 -38.85 -27.47 44.63
N LYS A 579 -39.81 -27.98 43.85
CA LYS A 579 -40.96 -27.21 43.34
C LYS A 579 -42.28 -27.81 43.82
N SER A 580 -43.23 -26.95 44.14
CA SER A 580 -44.60 -27.32 44.52
C SER A 580 -45.52 -27.53 43.31
N GLN A 581 -45.17 -26.94 42.15
CA GLN A 581 -46.00 -26.96 40.95
C GLN A 581 -45.61 -28.13 40.05
N ALA A 582 -46.62 -28.87 39.61
CA ALA A 582 -46.46 -29.99 38.69
C ALA A 582 -46.29 -29.49 37.25
N VAL A 583 -45.41 -30.14 36.49
CA VAL A 583 -45.05 -29.80 35.12
C VAL A 583 -45.49 -30.94 34.21
N LYS A 584 -46.25 -30.63 33.17
CA LYS A 584 -46.57 -31.62 32.12
C LYS A 584 -45.34 -31.83 31.24
N VAL A 585 -45.06 -33.07 30.89
CA VAL A 585 -43.90 -33.42 30.07
C VAL A 585 -44.30 -34.06 28.75
N TYR A 586 -43.60 -33.66 27.69
CA TYR A 586 -43.89 -34.04 26.32
C TYR A 586 -42.65 -34.57 25.62
N THR A 587 -42.83 -35.40 24.60
CA THR A 587 -41.78 -35.76 23.64
C THR A 587 -42.25 -35.45 22.22
N PRO A 588 -41.36 -35.02 21.30
CA PRO A 588 -41.67 -34.99 19.88
C PRO A 588 -42.15 -36.37 19.40
N CYS A 589 -43.24 -36.41 18.65
CA CYS A 589 -43.87 -37.62 18.13
C CYS A 589 -44.74 -37.31 16.92
N THR A 590 -44.48 -38.01 15.81
CA THR A 590 -45.23 -37.85 14.55
C THR A 590 -46.40 -38.84 14.41
N ASP A 591 -46.49 -39.85 15.27
CA ASP A 591 -47.59 -40.82 15.26
C ASP A 591 -48.82 -40.23 15.98
N ALA A 592 -49.82 -39.84 15.17
CA ALA A 592 -51.06 -39.26 15.67
C ALA A 592 -51.86 -40.22 16.57
N ALA A 593 -51.84 -41.53 16.29
CA ALA A 593 -52.55 -42.52 17.08
C ALA A 593 -51.91 -42.66 18.47
N LEU A 594 -50.57 -42.67 18.52
CA LEU A 594 -49.80 -42.73 19.77
C LEU A 594 -49.98 -41.46 20.61
N CYS A 595 -49.98 -40.28 19.99
CA CYS A 595 -50.25 -39.00 20.65
C CYS A 595 -51.66 -38.98 21.26
N ALA A 596 -52.68 -39.35 20.47
CA ALA A 596 -54.07 -39.37 20.92
C ALA A 596 -54.32 -40.42 22.03
N ALA A 597 -53.69 -41.60 21.94
CA ALA A 597 -53.76 -42.60 22.99
C ALA A 597 -53.10 -42.10 24.29
N SER A 598 -51.93 -41.46 24.20
CA SER A 598 -51.22 -40.95 25.37
C SER A 598 -51.96 -39.80 26.05
N ALA A 599 -52.56 -38.89 25.29
CA ALA A 599 -53.42 -37.85 25.84
C ALA A 599 -54.58 -38.45 26.64
N ARG A 600 -55.27 -39.46 26.09
CA ARG A 600 -56.35 -40.19 26.79
C ARG A 600 -55.87 -40.93 28.04
N VAL A 601 -54.65 -41.49 28.04
CA VAL A 601 -54.05 -42.12 29.23
C VAL A 601 -53.89 -41.07 30.32
N VAL A 602 -53.22 -39.95 30.03
CA VAL A 602 -52.91 -38.94 31.03
C VAL A 602 -54.17 -38.26 31.54
N GLU A 603 -55.04 -37.78 30.65
CA GLU A 603 -56.30 -37.13 31.01
C GLU A 603 -57.21 -38.07 31.78
N GLY A 604 -57.38 -39.31 31.29
CA GLY A 604 -58.21 -40.32 31.95
C GLY A 604 -57.65 -40.72 33.32
N PHE A 605 -56.33 -40.78 33.49
CA PHE A 605 -55.71 -41.11 34.77
C PHE A 605 -55.96 -40.03 35.82
N TYR A 606 -55.76 -38.75 35.47
CA TYR A 606 -55.95 -37.63 36.40
C TYR A 606 -57.43 -37.27 36.61
N ALA A 607 -58.31 -37.58 35.65
CA ALA A 607 -59.77 -37.43 35.80
C ALA A 607 -60.45 -38.63 36.50
N GLY A 608 -59.69 -39.65 36.87
CA GLY A 608 -60.19 -40.84 37.55
C GLY A 608 -60.98 -41.83 36.68
N GLN A 609 -60.80 -41.77 35.36
CA GLN A 609 -61.45 -42.64 34.38
C GLN A 609 -60.62 -43.89 34.09
N TRP A 610 -60.59 -44.82 35.06
CA TRP A 610 -59.64 -45.95 35.08
C TRP A 610 -59.78 -46.91 33.89
N GLN A 611 -61.01 -47.21 33.46
CA GLN A 611 -61.25 -48.13 32.35
C GLN A 611 -60.81 -47.51 31.01
N THR A 612 -61.08 -46.22 30.81
CA THR A 612 -60.61 -45.45 29.66
C THR A 612 -59.08 -45.40 29.62
N CYS A 613 -58.45 -45.11 30.77
CA CYS A 613 -57.00 -45.10 30.91
C CYS A 613 -56.38 -46.46 30.59
N LYS A 614 -56.91 -47.56 31.16
CA LYS A 614 -56.44 -48.92 30.88
C LYS A 614 -56.53 -49.26 29.39
N THR A 615 -57.65 -48.95 28.75
CA THR A 615 -57.86 -49.23 27.32
C THR A 615 -56.87 -48.46 26.45
N ALA A 616 -56.59 -47.19 26.80
CA ALA A 616 -55.62 -46.37 26.11
C ALA A 616 -54.16 -46.83 26.35
N VAL A 617 -53.83 -47.30 27.56
CA VAL A 617 -52.53 -47.94 27.86
C VAL A 617 -52.35 -49.21 27.02
N ASP A 618 -53.35 -50.09 26.99
CA ASP A 618 -53.32 -51.33 26.18
C ASP A 618 -53.14 -50.99 24.68
N THR A 619 -53.74 -49.89 24.21
CA THR A 619 -53.54 -49.38 22.83
C THR A 619 -52.09 -48.95 22.58
N ILE A 620 -51.49 -48.20 23.50
CA ILE A 620 -50.08 -47.78 23.37
C ILE A 620 -49.15 -48.98 23.36
N LEU A 621 -49.36 -49.96 24.25
CA LEU A 621 -48.50 -51.15 24.33
C LEU A 621 -48.66 -52.07 23.11
N ALA A 622 -49.82 -52.04 22.44
CA ALA A 622 -50.02 -52.73 21.17
C ALA A 622 -49.30 -52.02 20.01
N LEU A 623 -49.33 -50.68 19.96
CA LEU A 623 -48.63 -49.89 18.93
C LEU A 623 -47.11 -49.89 19.14
N GLN A 624 -46.66 -49.81 20.38
CA GLN A 624 -45.25 -49.74 20.76
C GLN A 624 -44.99 -50.68 21.95
N PRO A 625 -44.70 -51.97 21.69
CA PRO A 625 -44.32 -52.91 22.73
C PRO A 625 -43.07 -52.43 23.45
N GLY A 626 -43.15 -52.29 24.78
CA GLY A 626 -42.03 -51.80 25.61
C GLY A 626 -42.04 -50.30 25.92
N ASP A 627 -43.10 -49.58 25.57
CA ASP A 627 -43.25 -48.16 25.92
C ASP A 627 -43.20 -47.93 27.45
N ALA A 628 -42.11 -47.33 27.93
CA ALA A 628 -41.86 -47.18 29.36
C ALA A 628 -42.87 -46.23 30.04
N ALA A 629 -43.35 -45.20 29.34
CA ALA A 629 -44.39 -44.30 29.86
C ALA A 629 -45.72 -45.05 30.08
N ALA A 630 -46.16 -45.83 29.10
CA ALA A 630 -47.39 -46.63 29.20
C ALA A 630 -47.27 -47.76 30.22
N GLN A 631 -46.13 -48.45 30.28
CA GLN A 631 -45.87 -49.48 31.30
C GLN A 631 -45.96 -48.91 32.72
N ARG A 632 -45.48 -47.68 32.92
CA ARG A 632 -45.60 -47.01 34.21
C ARG A 632 -47.04 -46.68 34.56
N PHE A 633 -47.85 -46.22 33.62
CA PHE A 633 -49.28 -46.08 33.86
C PHE A 633 -49.95 -47.42 34.15
N ALA A 634 -49.58 -48.50 33.46
CA ALA A 634 -50.08 -49.84 33.75
C ALA A 634 -49.76 -50.27 35.19
N GLN A 635 -48.51 -50.06 35.64
CA GLN A 635 -48.08 -50.34 37.01
C GLN A 635 -48.85 -49.48 38.04
N ARG A 636 -49.04 -48.19 37.75
CA ARG A 636 -49.83 -47.27 38.61
C ARG A 636 -51.29 -47.71 38.69
N LEU A 637 -51.88 -48.20 37.61
CA LEU A 637 -53.25 -48.74 37.60
C LEU A 637 -53.35 -50.03 38.42
N LEU A 638 -52.36 -50.93 38.32
CA LEU A 638 -52.31 -52.19 39.08
C LEU A 638 -52.07 -51.98 40.58
N ALA A 639 -51.29 -50.96 40.95
CA ALA A 639 -50.99 -50.65 42.35
C ALA A 639 -52.19 -50.04 43.12
N ARG A 640 -53.31 -49.75 42.45
CA ARG A 640 -54.51 -49.20 43.10
C ARG A 640 -55.28 -50.30 43.83
N ARG A 641 -55.51 -50.10 45.13
CA ARG A 641 -56.39 -50.97 45.94
C ARG A 641 -57.86 -50.63 45.63
N PRO A 642 -58.75 -51.63 45.46
CA PRO A 642 -60.18 -51.38 45.35
C PRO A 642 -60.70 -50.67 46.61
N GLY A 643 -61.31 -49.48 46.47
CA GLY A 643 -61.96 -48.74 47.58
C GLY A 643 -61.18 -47.55 48.18
N ALA A 644 -60.00 -47.19 47.65
CA ALA A 644 -59.28 -45.98 48.07
C ALA A 644 -59.69 -44.77 47.21
N ASP A 645 -60.89 -44.23 47.44
CA ASP A 645 -61.38 -42.98 46.81
C ASP A 645 -60.86 -41.75 47.56
N GLY A 646 -59.53 -41.64 47.69
CA GLY A 646 -58.85 -40.48 48.26
C GLY A 646 -57.89 -39.86 47.25
N ALA A 647 -57.83 -38.52 47.23
CA ALA A 647 -57.05 -37.68 46.30
C ALA A 647 -55.53 -37.97 46.24
N ASP A 648 -55.00 -38.81 47.13
CA ASP A 648 -53.57 -39.10 47.27
C ASP A 648 -53.04 -40.15 46.26
N ALA A 649 -53.90 -40.99 45.67
CA ALA A 649 -53.47 -42.09 44.80
C ALA A 649 -53.23 -41.68 43.32
N SER A 650 -53.71 -40.49 42.92
CA SER A 650 -53.66 -39.99 41.53
C SER A 650 -52.76 -38.75 41.37
N GLY A 651 -51.96 -38.42 42.38
CA GLY A 651 -51.10 -37.23 42.37
C GLY A 651 -49.99 -37.27 41.29
N PRO A 652 -49.51 -36.10 40.84
CA PRO A 652 -48.36 -36.02 39.95
C PRO A 652 -47.10 -36.55 40.62
N LEU A 653 -46.22 -37.13 39.81
CA LEU A 653 -45.18 -38.01 40.32
C LEU A 653 -43.87 -37.24 40.58
N ALA A 654 -43.27 -37.43 41.74
CA ALA A 654 -42.03 -36.76 42.10
C ALA A 654 -40.84 -37.30 41.29
N LEU A 655 -40.14 -36.41 40.57
CA LEU A 655 -39.02 -36.72 39.67
C LEU A 655 -37.81 -37.34 40.36
N ASP A 656 -37.65 -37.18 41.67
CA ASP A 656 -36.59 -37.81 42.46
C ASP A 656 -36.94 -39.20 42.97
N LYS A 657 -38.20 -39.64 42.76
CA LYS A 657 -38.68 -41.01 42.99
C LYS A 657 -38.76 -41.80 41.67
N LEU A 658 -38.16 -41.27 40.60
CA LEU A 658 -38.00 -41.84 39.27
C LEU A 658 -36.55 -42.26 39.03
#